data_AF-A0A165M5A9-F1
#
_entry.id   AF-A0A165M5A9-F1
#
_cell.length_a   1.000
_cell.length_b   1.000
_cell.length_c   1.000
_cell.angle_alpha   90.00
_cell.angle_beta   90.00
_cell.angle_gamma   90.00
#
_symmetry.space_group_name_H-M   'P 1'
#
loop_
_entity.id
_entity.type
_entity.pdbx_description
1 polymer ?
#
loop_
_entity_poly.entity_id
_entity_poly.type
_entity_poly.pdbx_seq_one_letter_code
_entity_poly.pdbx_strand_id
1 'polypeptide(L)'
;APDPAAQELFRRFKALCVPLLANSDLKPNTSDKASALLTALADELESVPEETRPLKSSLISYVFFPVSTLLRRNDLVAIPPRVLEAVLRVLASLAEHWWWSADAQTWEQLFKLVAFVLVGVDPKGKERAHDEHTQLAAVRALYAIIGGRATSKEDSAERLEMYRDHLQVQVLGKTLDALLSLCPSPNSELGLSALRTTAVLVRDFMPDDLAPSIMPGVVSVMLRCSLGEGTRKGWANGDHVTASLDVLSWMVVKGIGDDVCVAAGAVKRVEDLQDLASLVSDAAEEDESAHQPGALTRRTRAWLRGTATQLHIALNSLTHLIAHSNATAQRALVSMSSTILQATTLTLPQSHHLLLSFLLALARSEYTSVSSAAHVALAQAAREPALLQHVLTLARDALSELTRLIRSRSDAKLAHRLRQVLAVCALAEDVPAIRVGMGRLLGPGGGIEKWGLGLLGALQFAPPTQAGIVSEATTFLLEESTQPADDDVAFVPLKLKSPADGDVQALLEDTLRELGHAGSLEGLFAVEWLVGLGVRELSARASSALWCASLMAEGVALAGHDLQSTSKLFKTARWMAKAVAELWQQREEDQLPEDPQAQEDNEPDRPQIEFVSGLVKIDTSKMFPTPQLAQQDLPRWSPEVHRAAALRVIAASSMALQAAFAPLLLHTLYPILHALVSPSAVLRSTATTTLHRVARASGFATPRNLLMANFDYALAGAASRLLRAQLDVDAASVLHILVRLVGGDVVDRMGDVVAECFERLDEYHGYEVLVERLVDVLGEVVRVVKDDVQAREPIAQRPAETVSSAEERPDLFRPWSMGQLLTWLDKRHDTPPQPPVEEDDVGPTPHTAWRNRRDHEHNHTEEHEHEHNDEQPPPAQPQEEKPQPTATHKLVHLILSRSVPFLTHASPLIRARILRLLTSSVPILVPETVGEEHHPGVALLLPQVHRAWPFVLNRLSDSEPFVVAAAAGLVAELASSTGTGEFVRARVWEEVWPRFRTLLDALQRAESQSALAQRRYGQGGDAPSAYANSTRLHVAMLRTIDAALRGPGGALDIAVWEVALAFCRFLDKGEAEGVQHSAVSVFKALRAANEDAVWLALSASVG
;
A
#
# COMPACT_ATOMS: atom_id res chain seq x y z
N ALA A 1 -59.51 -17.42 -46.49
CA ALA A 1 -60.22 -18.44 -45.70
C ALA A 1 -60.46 -17.88 -44.29
N PRO A 2 -61.54 -18.24 -43.57
CA PRO A 2 -61.68 -17.83 -42.17
C PRO A 2 -60.53 -18.45 -41.37
N ASP A 3 -59.85 -17.61 -40.61
CA ASP A 3 -58.75 -18.01 -39.75
C ASP A 3 -59.31 -18.93 -38.65
N PRO A 4 -58.93 -20.22 -38.59
CA PRO A 4 -59.53 -21.20 -37.67
C PRO A 4 -59.41 -20.77 -36.21
N ALA A 5 -58.34 -20.02 -35.87
CA ALA A 5 -58.14 -19.45 -34.54
C ALA A 5 -59.19 -18.39 -34.16
N ALA A 6 -59.53 -17.48 -35.08
CA ALA A 6 -60.54 -16.43 -34.84
C ALA A 6 -61.96 -17.02 -34.69
N GLN A 7 -62.23 -18.13 -35.34
CA GLN A 7 -63.53 -18.81 -35.30
C GLN A 7 -63.73 -19.59 -34.00
N GLU A 8 -62.64 -20.15 -33.45
CA GLU A 8 -62.64 -20.77 -32.13
C GLU A 8 -62.80 -19.73 -31.01
N LEU A 9 -62.06 -18.61 -31.08
CA LEU A 9 -62.23 -17.49 -30.13
C LEU A 9 -63.67 -16.95 -30.12
N PHE A 10 -64.30 -16.81 -31.30
CA PHE A 10 -65.70 -16.39 -31.38
C PHE A 10 -66.67 -17.35 -30.65
N ARG A 11 -66.45 -18.67 -30.73
CA ARG A 11 -67.30 -19.66 -30.04
C ARG A 11 -67.20 -19.53 -28.53
N ARG A 12 -65.99 -19.31 -28.02
CA ARG A 12 -65.73 -19.12 -26.58
C ARG A 12 -66.35 -17.84 -26.06
N PHE A 13 -66.14 -16.71 -26.74
CA PHE A 13 -66.78 -15.44 -26.36
C PHE A 13 -68.31 -15.50 -26.47
N LYS A 14 -68.86 -16.19 -27.49
CA LYS A 14 -70.31 -16.38 -27.61
C LYS A 14 -70.93 -17.13 -26.43
N ALA A 15 -70.24 -18.13 -25.89
CA ALA A 15 -70.71 -18.89 -24.74
C ALA A 15 -70.86 -18.03 -23.47
N LEU A 16 -70.09 -16.93 -23.36
CA LEU A 16 -70.11 -16.01 -22.21
C LEU A 16 -70.98 -14.76 -22.46
N CYS A 17 -70.91 -14.19 -23.67
CA CYS A 17 -71.61 -12.96 -24.05
C CYS A 17 -73.13 -13.10 -24.10
N VAL A 18 -73.65 -14.26 -24.54
CA VAL A 18 -75.11 -14.49 -24.66
C VAL A 18 -75.77 -14.61 -23.28
N PRO A 19 -75.24 -15.40 -22.32
CA PRO A 19 -75.75 -15.41 -20.94
C PRO A 19 -75.59 -14.06 -20.23
N LEU A 20 -74.52 -13.30 -20.52
CA LEU A 20 -74.31 -11.99 -19.94
C LEU A 20 -75.39 -10.99 -20.38
N LEU A 21 -75.76 -11.00 -21.67
CA LEU A 21 -76.84 -10.15 -22.21
C LEU A 21 -78.19 -10.43 -21.50
N ALA A 22 -78.48 -11.70 -21.21
CA ALA A 22 -79.71 -12.11 -20.51
C ALA A 22 -79.76 -11.64 -19.05
N ASN A 23 -78.60 -11.44 -18.41
CA ASN A 23 -78.47 -11.00 -17.02
C ASN A 23 -78.02 -9.52 -16.90
N SER A 24 -78.22 -8.71 -17.93
CA SER A 24 -77.77 -7.30 -17.99
C SER A 24 -78.59 -6.32 -17.13
N ASP A 25 -79.78 -6.72 -16.65
CA ASP A 25 -80.59 -5.96 -15.69
C ASP A 25 -80.24 -6.42 -14.26
N LEU A 26 -79.56 -5.56 -13.50
CA LEU A 26 -78.93 -5.93 -12.23
C LEU A 26 -79.95 -5.89 -11.08
N LYS A 27 -80.45 -7.07 -10.72
CA LYS A 27 -81.25 -7.36 -9.53
C LYS A 27 -80.37 -8.13 -8.53
N PRO A 28 -80.70 -8.17 -7.23
CA PRO A 28 -79.86 -8.85 -6.23
C PRO A 28 -79.55 -10.33 -6.52
N ASN A 29 -80.40 -11.04 -7.29
CA ASN A 29 -80.16 -12.43 -7.70
C ASN A 29 -79.36 -12.58 -9.01
N THR A 30 -79.28 -11.53 -9.84
CA THR A 30 -78.59 -11.53 -11.14
C THR A 30 -77.21 -10.89 -11.07
N SER A 31 -76.93 -10.07 -10.05
CA SER A 31 -75.63 -9.41 -9.85
C SER A 31 -74.46 -10.39 -9.71
N ASP A 32 -74.62 -11.46 -8.93
CA ASP A 32 -73.54 -12.43 -8.71
C ASP A 32 -73.24 -13.26 -9.97
N LYS A 33 -74.29 -13.61 -10.72
CA LYS A 33 -74.15 -14.31 -12.01
C LYS A 33 -73.52 -13.42 -13.08
N ALA A 34 -73.93 -12.15 -13.15
CA ALA A 34 -73.34 -11.17 -14.06
C ALA A 34 -71.85 -10.95 -13.72
N SER A 35 -71.50 -10.82 -12.44
CA SER A 35 -70.12 -10.69 -11.98
C SER A 35 -69.27 -11.91 -12.39
N ALA A 36 -69.73 -13.14 -12.11
CA ALA A 36 -68.99 -14.35 -12.48
C ALA A 36 -68.79 -14.49 -14.01
N LEU A 37 -69.81 -14.16 -14.80
CA LEU A 37 -69.72 -14.17 -16.27
C LEU A 37 -68.76 -13.11 -16.81
N LEU A 38 -68.72 -11.92 -16.20
CA LEU A 38 -67.80 -10.85 -16.58
C LEU A 38 -66.35 -11.19 -16.21
N THR A 39 -66.13 -11.80 -15.04
CA THR A 39 -64.79 -12.27 -14.64
C THR A 39 -64.29 -13.35 -15.59
N ALA A 40 -65.11 -14.37 -15.89
CA ALA A 40 -64.75 -15.40 -16.86
C ALA A 40 -64.49 -14.83 -18.27
N LEU A 41 -65.22 -13.77 -18.65
CA LEU A 41 -64.99 -13.07 -19.91
C LEU A 41 -63.66 -12.29 -19.91
N ALA A 42 -63.32 -11.65 -18.80
CA ALA A 42 -62.03 -10.97 -18.63
C ALA A 42 -60.87 -11.98 -18.70
N ASP A 43 -60.96 -13.10 -17.96
CA ASP A 43 -59.94 -14.15 -17.96
C ASP A 43 -59.73 -14.75 -19.37
N GLU A 44 -60.82 -15.00 -20.12
CA GLU A 44 -60.71 -15.51 -21.49
C GLU A 44 -60.08 -14.46 -22.43
N LEU A 45 -60.37 -13.16 -22.25
CA LEU A 45 -59.73 -12.08 -23.01
C LEU A 45 -58.24 -11.93 -22.69
N GLU A 46 -57.82 -12.14 -21.43
CA GLU A 46 -56.42 -12.11 -21.02
C GLU A 46 -55.64 -13.34 -21.51
N SER A 47 -56.31 -14.49 -21.66
CA SER A 47 -55.71 -15.75 -22.14
C SER A 47 -55.37 -15.79 -23.64
N VAL A 48 -55.74 -14.75 -24.41
CA VAL A 48 -55.52 -14.67 -25.85
C VAL A 48 -54.01 -14.52 -26.16
N PRO A 49 -53.39 -15.44 -26.94
CA PRO A 49 -51.96 -15.40 -27.25
C PRO A 49 -51.54 -14.14 -28.00
N GLU A 50 -50.35 -13.61 -27.71
CA GLU A 50 -49.80 -12.39 -28.33
C GLU A 50 -49.72 -12.45 -29.85
N GLU A 51 -49.52 -13.64 -30.43
CA GLU A 51 -49.46 -13.88 -31.89
C GLU A 51 -50.79 -13.60 -32.62
N THR A 52 -51.92 -13.55 -31.89
CA THR A 52 -53.26 -13.28 -32.43
C THR A 52 -53.76 -11.84 -32.19
N ARG A 53 -52.89 -10.95 -31.67
CA ARG A 53 -53.17 -9.53 -31.45
C ARG A 53 -52.85 -8.74 -32.72
N PRO A 54 -53.84 -8.52 -33.60
CA PRO A 54 -54.98 -7.70 -33.22
C PRO A 54 -56.32 -8.42 -33.38
N LEU A 55 -57.14 -8.37 -32.31
CA LEU A 55 -58.55 -8.78 -32.39
C LEU A 55 -59.23 -7.98 -33.49
N LYS A 56 -59.95 -8.67 -34.38
CA LYS A 56 -60.74 -8.02 -35.44
C LYS A 56 -61.79 -7.12 -34.80
N SER A 57 -62.00 -5.93 -35.37
CA SER A 57 -63.00 -4.95 -34.91
C SER A 57 -64.39 -5.57 -34.69
N SER A 58 -64.81 -6.54 -35.53
CA SER A 58 -66.07 -7.26 -35.38
C SER A 58 -66.18 -8.10 -34.09
N LEU A 59 -65.07 -8.69 -33.62
CA LEU A 59 -65.03 -9.43 -32.35
C LEU A 59 -65.07 -8.47 -31.16
N ILE A 60 -64.38 -7.33 -31.25
CA ILE A 60 -64.39 -6.29 -30.21
C ILE A 60 -65.82 -5.75 -30.04
N SER A 61 -66.50 -5.39 -31.14
CA SER A 61 -67.90 -4.94 -31.08
C SER A 61 -68.85 -6.00 -30.52
N TYR A 62 -68.60 -7.29 -30.82
CA TYR A 62 -69.43 -8.39 -30.30
C TYR A 62 -69.32 -8.52 -28.78
N VAL A 63 -68.09 -8.47 -28.24
CA VAL A 63 -67.85 -8.58 -26.78
C VAL A 63 -68.26 -7.30 -26.04
N PHE A 64 -68.06 -6.13 -26.66
CA PHE A 64 -68.48 -4.85 -26.08
C PHE A 64 -70.00 -4.69 -26.03
N PHE A 65 -70.76 -5.32 -26.92
CA PHE A 65 -72.23 -5.14 -26.99
C PHE A 65 -72.96 -5.52 -25.67
N PRO A 66 -72.76 -6.72 -25.07
CA PRO A 66 -73.29 -7.07 -23.75
C PRO A 66 -72.85 -6.13 -22.63
N VAL A 67 -71.60 -5.66 -22.65
CA VAL A 67 -71.07 -4.74 -21.63
C VAL A 67 -71.73 -3.37 -21.75
N SER A 68 -71.86 -2.85 -22.97
CA SER A 68 -72.51 -1.56 -23.25
C SER A 68 -74.01 -1.57 -22.96
N THR A 69 -74.67 -2.72 -23.06
CA THR A 69 -76.10 -2.88 -22.73
C THR A 69 -76.29 -2.98 -21.22
N LEU A 70 -75.38 -3.61 -20.49
CA LEU A 70 -75.35 -3.57 -19.02
C LEU A 70 -75.14 -2.14 -18.50
N LEU A 71 -74.17 -1.40 -19.03
CA LEU A 71 -73.91 -0.01 -18.64
C LEU A 71 -75.06 0.96 -18.99
N ARG A 72 -75.84 0.68 -20.04
CA ARG A 72 -77.00 1.51 -20.43
C ARG A 72 -78.27 1.23 -19.64
N ARG A 73 -78.41 0.00 -19.12
CA ARG A 73 -79.62 -0.43 -18.39
C ARG A 73 -79.59 -0.10 -16.90
N ASN A 74 -78.41 0.24 -16.37
CA ASN A 74 -78.20 0.48 -14.95
C ASN A 74 -77.49 1.83 -14.76
N ASP A 75 -77.90 2.61 -13.77
CA ASP A 75 -77.16 3.83 -13.39
C ASP A 75 -75.78 3.45 -12.84
N LEU A 76 -74.71 4.09 -13.31
CA LEU A 76 -73.32 3.77 -12.95
C LEU A 76 -73.06 3.75 -11.43
N VAL A 77 -73.74 4.62 -10.68
CA VAL A 77 -73.63 4.73 -9.22
C VAL A 77 -74.35 3.58 -8.50
N ALA A 78 -75.35 2.97 -9.13
CA ALA A 78 -76.15 1.88 -8.58
C ALA A 78 -75.57 0.48 -8.89
N ILE A 79 -74.55 0.39 -9.75
CA ILE A 79 -73.90 -0.88 -10.08
C ILE A 79 -73.09 -1.38 -8.87
N PRO A 80 -73.26 -2.65 -8.45
CA PRO A 80 -72.44 -3.22 -7.38
C PRO A 80 -70.94 -3.19 -7.71
N PRO A 81 -70.05 -2.92 -6.74
CA PRO A 81 -68.62 -2.71 -6.98
C PRO A 81 -67.95 -3.91 -7.68
N ARG A 82 -68.29 -5.15 -7.29
CA ARG A 82 -67.77 -6.37 -7.96
C ARG A 82 -68.14 -6.50 -9.43
N VAL A 83 -69.33 -6.01 -9.80
CA VAL A 83 -69.78 -6.02 -11.21
C VAL A 83 -69.04 -4.91 -11.97
N LEU A 84 -68.94 -3.72 -11.38
CA LEU A 84 -68.24 -2.59 -11.98
C LEU A 84 -66.74 -2.88 -12.19
N GLU A 85 -66.09 -3.47 -11.20
CA GLU A 85 -64.70 -3.96 -11.26
C GLU A 85 -64.49 -4.95 -12.41
N ALA A 86 -65.39 -5.94 -12.57
CA ALA A 86 -65.32 -6.90 -13.66
C ALA A 86 -65.58 -6.27 -15.03
N VAL A 87 -66.50 -5.30 -15.13
CA VAL A 87 -66.70 -4.50 -16.35
C VAL A 87 -65.44 -3.73 -16.72
N LEU A 88 -64.79 -3.08 -15.75
CA LEU A 88 -63.56 -2.30 -15.98
C LEU A 88 -62.39 -3.20 -16.43
N ARG A 89 -62.26 -4.42 -15.90
CA ARG A 89 -61.30 -5.41 -16.40
C ARG A 89 -61.55 -5.75 -17.87
N VAL A 90 -62.78 -6.09 -18.23
CA VAL A 90 -63.15 -6.39 -19.62
C VAL A 90 -62.86 -5.18 -20.52
N LEU A 91 -63.20 -3.97 -20.08
CA LEU A 91 -62.89 -2.74 -20.82
C LEU A 91 -61.38 -2.52 -20.98
N ALA A 92 -60.56 -2.79 -19.96
CA ALA A 92 -59.11 -2.69 -20.03
C ALA A 92 -58.55 -3.63 -21.11
N SER A 93 -58.90 -4.92 -21.06
CA SER A 93 -58.42 -5.92 -22.03
C SER A 93 -58.92 -5.63 -23.45
N LEU A 94 -60.15 -5.13 -23.61
CA LEU A 94 -60.65 -4.68 -24.91
C LEU A 94 -59.91 -3.44 -25.40
N ALA A 95 -59.64 -2.46 -24.54
CA ALA A 95 -58.95 -1.22 -24.91
C ALA A 95 -57.54 -1.47 -25.46
N GLU A 96 -56.82 -2.48 -24.97
CA GLU A 96 -55.51 -2.87 -25.51
C GLU A 96 -55.54 -3.19 -27.01
N HIS A 97 -56.64 -3.80 -27.47
CA HIS A 97 -56.82 -4.22 -28.85
C HIS A 97 -57.61 -3.21 -29.67
N TRP A 98 -58.52 -2.48 -29.01
CA TRP A 98 -59.40 -1.51 -29.65
C TRP A 98 -58.67 -0.22 -30.03
N TRP A 99 -57.56 0.11 -29.36
CA TRP A 99 -56.76 1.31 -29.61
C TRP A 99 -56.37 1.52 -31.10
N TRP A 100 -56.14 0.45 -31.85
CA TRP A 100 -55.79 0.54 -33.27
C TRP A 100 -56.98 0.79 -34.20
N SER A 101 -58.21 0.45 -33.80
CA SER A 101 -59.40 0.48 -34.65
C SER A 101 -60.50 1.42 -34.15
N ALA A 102 -60.36 1.99 -32.96
CA ALA A 102 -61.30 2.92 -32.37
C ALA A 102 -61.21 4.30 -33.04
N ASP A 103 -62.37 4.84 -33.41
CA ASP A 103 -62.54 6.24 -33.79
C ASP A 103 -62.37 7.17 -32.57
N ALA A 104 -62.01 8.43 -32.82
CA ALA A 104 -61.73 9.40 -31.77
C ALA A 104 -62.92 9.62 -30.81
N GLN A 105 -64.15 9.59 -31.33
CA GLN A 105 -65.35 9.79 -30.54
C GLN A 105 -65.61 8.61 -29.59
N THR A 106 -65.48 7.37 -30.08
CA THR A 106 -65.59 6.18 -29.23
C THR A 106 -64.50 6.14 -28.16
N TRP A 107 -63.27 6.49 -28.50
CA TRP A 107 -62.16 6.59 -27.53
C TRP A 107 -62.46 7.65 -26.45
N GLU A 108 -62.91 8.85 -26.84
CA GLU A 108 -63.24 9.92 -25.90
C GLU A 108 -64.37 9.51 -24.94
N GLN A 109 -65.38 8.80 -25.44
CA GLN A 109 -66.47 8.27 -24.61
C GLN A 109 -65.99 7.22 -23.61
N LEU A 110 -65.09 6.32 -24.01
CA LEU A 110 -64.48 5.33 -23.13
C LEU A 110 -63.62 6.00 -22.05
N PHE A 111 -62.82 7.00 -22.44
CA PHE A 111 -62.03 7.79 -21.49
C PHE A 111 -62.94 8.49 -20.48
N LYS A 112 -63.99 9.21 -20.94
CA LYS A 112 -64.95 9.91 -20.07
C LYS A 112 -65.68 8.97 -19.12
N LEU A 113 -66.05 7.77 -19.58
CA LEU A 113 -66.69 6.75 -18.75
C LEU A 113 -65.78 6.32 -17.59
N VAL A 114 -64.54 5.94 -17.89
CA VAL A 114 -63.58 5.48 -16.87
C VAL A 114 -63.16 6.64 -15.96
N ALA A 115 -62.94 7.81 -16.53
CA ALA A 115 -62.71 9.06 -15.80
C ALA A 115 -63.82 9.38 -14.80
N PHE A 116 -65.09 9.25 -15.20
CA PHE A 116 -66.23 9.50 -14.34
C PHE A 116 -66.27 8.55 -13.14
N VAL A 117 -65.98 7.26 -13.35
CA VAL A 117 -65.88 6.26 -12.27
C VAL A 117 -64.72 6.60 -11.32
N LEU A 118 -63.60 7.11 -11.84
CA LEU A 118 -62.45 7.48 -11.02
C LEU A 118 -62.70 8.71 -10.16
N VAL A 119 -63.38 9.74 -10.71
CA VAL A 119 -63.70 10.98 -9.97
C VAL A 119 -64.80 10.75 -8.93
N GLY A 120 -65.74 9.83 -9.18
CA GLY A 120 -66.73 9.39 -8.17
C GLY A 120 -67.73 10.47 -7.76
N VAL A 121 -68.40 11.11 -8.72
CA VAL A 121 -69.38 12.19 -8.45
C VAL A 121 -70.82 11.64 -8.41
N ASP A 122 -71.50 11.77 -7.27
CA ASP A 122 -72.94 11.48 -7.18
C ASP A 122 -73.77 12.53 -7.97
N PRO A 123 -75.01 12.21 -8.41
CA PRO A 123 -75.90 13.17 -9.09
C PRO A 123 -76.28 14.40 -8.24
N LYS A 124 -75.94 14.41 -6.95
CA LYS A 124 -76.07 15.56 -6.02
C LYS A 124 -74.78 16.37 -5.83
N GLY A 125 -73.72 16.05 -6.57
CA GLY A 125 -72.42 16.73 -6.50
C GLY A 125 -71.59 16.41 -5.25
N LYS A 126 -71.92 15.34 -4.50
CA LYS A 126 -71.05 14.85 -3.41
C LYS A 126 -70.07 13.81 -3.96
N GLU A 127 -68.81 13.94 -3.58
CA GLU A 127 -67.78 12.95 -3.86
C GLU A 127 -68.06 11.69 -3.05
N ARG A 128 -68.19 10.55 -3.74
CA ARG A 128 -68.34 9.23 -3.14
C ARG A 128 -67.18 8.37 -3.60
N ALA A 129 -66.23 8.11 -2.69
CA ALA A 129 -65.11 7.24 -2.98
C ALA A 129 -65.60 5.80 -3.23
N HIS A 130 -65.29 5.27 -4.41
CA HIS A 130 -65.43 3.84 -4.72
C HIS A 130 -64.42 3.03 -3.90
N ASP A 131 -64.66 1.73 -3.76
CA ASP A 131 -63.75 0.81 -3.10
C ASP A 131 -62.40 0.71 -3.85
N GLU A 132 -61.32 0.43 -3.11
CA GLU A 132 -59.95 0.41 -3.65
C GLU A 132 -59.77 -0.55 -4.84
N HIS A 133 -60.52 -1.65 -4.87
CA HIS A 133 -60.45 -2.65 -5.95
C HIS A 133 -61.08 -2.10 -7.25
N THR A 134 -62.23 -1.45 -7.15
CA THR A 134 -62.85 -0.75 -8.29
C THR A 134 -61.97 0.41 -8.77
N GLN A 135 -61.36 1.18 -7.86
CA GLN A 135 -60.41 2.25 -8.22
C GLN A 135 -59.20 1.70 -8.97
N LEU A 136 -58.62 0.58 -8.51
CA LEU A 136 -57.49 -0.07 -9.18
C LEU A 136 -57.87 -0.55 -10.58
N ALA A 137 -59.03 -1.18 -10.74
CA ALA A 137 -59.55 -1.60 -12.04
C ALA A 137 -59.79 -0.40 -12.97
N ALA A 138 -60.30 0.72 -12.44
CA ALA A 138 -60.51 1.94 -13.20
C ALA A 138 -59.18 2.55 -13.67
N VAL A 139 -58.17 2.62 -12.80
CA VAL A 139 -56.83 3.11 -13.16
C VAL A 139 -56.17 2.20 -14.21
N ARG A 140 -56.27 0.87 -14.08
CA ARG A 140 -55.75 -0.08 -15.08
C ARG A 140 -56.46 0.07 -16.42
N ALA A 141 -57.79 0.23 -16.41
CA ALA A 141 -58.56 0.51 -17.62
C ALA A 141 -58.15 1.85 -18.25
N LEU A 142 -57.96 2.90 -17.45
CA LEU A 142 -57.49 4.19 -17.93
C LEU A 142 -56.11 4.07 -18.57
N TYR A 143 -55.17 3.38 -17.91
CA TYR A 143 -53.85 3.09 -18.46
C TYR A 143 -53.92 2.34 -19.80
N ALA A 144 -54.81 1.35 -19.93
CA ALA A 144 -54.99 0.60 -21.17
C ALA A 144 -55.58 1.46 -22.31
N ILE A 145 -56.41 2.45 -21.98
CA ILE A 145 -57.00 3.40 -22.95
C ILE A 145 -55.97 4.43 -23.45
N ILE A 146 -55.08 4.90 -22.57
CA ILE A 146 -54.11 5.97 -22.88
C ILE A 146 -52.72 5.45 -23.29
N GLY A 147 -52.36 4.22 -22.92
CA GLY A 147 -51.01 3.69 -23.11
C GLY A 147 -50.65 3.47 -24.58
N GLY A 148 -49.63 4.17 -25.08
CA GLY A 148 -49.09 4.00 -26.42
C GLY A 148 -48.57 2.57 -26.70
N ARG A 149 -48.69 2.10 -27.94
CA ARG A 149 -48.37 0.72 -28.36
C ARG A 149 -47.20 0.70 -29.36
N ALA A 150 -46.32 -0.31 -29.23
CA ALA A 150 -44.99 -0.31 -29.83
C ALA A 150 -44.84 -0.99 -31.21
N THR A 151 -45.93 -1.23 -31.97
CA THR A 151 -45.82 -1.99 -33.24
C THR A 151 -45.29 -1.16 -34.43
N SER A 152 -45.36 0.19 -34.37
CA SER A 152 -44.75 1.14 -35.32
C SER A 152 -44.71 2.54 -34.69
N LYS A 153 -43.57 3.25 -34.73
CA LYS A 153 -43.41 4.56 -34.08
C LYS A 153 -44.20 5.68 -34.76
N GLU A 154 -44.35 5.62 -36.09
CA GLU A 154 -45.02 6.66 -36.88
C GLU A 154 -46.55 6.55 -36.75
N ASP A 155 -47.11 5.36 -36.97
CA ASP A 155 -48.57 5.12 -36.87
C ASP A 155 -49.12 5.34 -35.45
N SER A 156 -48.28 5.16 -34.43
CA SER A 156 -48.63 5.44 -33.04
C SER A 156 -48.68 6.94 -32.75
N ALA A 157 -47.80 7.73 -33.37
CA ALA A 157 -47.71 9.17 -33.10
C ALA A 157 -48.94 9.91 -33.66
N GLU A 158 -49.33 9.61 -34.90
CA GLU A 158 -50.50 10.23 -35.54
C GLU A 158 -51.80 9.95 -34.78
N ARG A 159 -51.99 8.71 -34.30
CA ARG A 159 -53.17 8.36 -33.49
C ARG A 159 -53.18 9.04 -32.12
N LEU A 160 -52.02 9.13 -31.46
CA LEU A 160 -51.92 9.85 -30.17
C LEU A 160 -52.25 11.32 -30.34
N GLU A 161 -51.80 11.95 -31.43
CA GLU A 161 -52.12 13.32 -31.76
C GLU A 161 -53.64 13.50 -31.99
N MET A 162 -54.26 12.62 -32.78
CA MET A 162 -55.71 12.59 -32.97
C MET A 162 -56.48 12.49 -31.65
N TYR A 163 -56.08 11.61 -30.73
CA TYR A 163 -56.74 11.46 -29.43
C TYR A 163 -56.50 12.65 -28.49
N ARG A 164 -55.30 13.26 -28.54
CA ARG A 164 -54.97 14.45 -27.77
C ARG A 164 -55.87 15.62 -28.16
N ASP A 165 -56.11 15.85 -29.45
CA ASP A 165 -56.92 16.97 -29.95
C ASP A 165 -58.41 16.84 -29.57
N HIS A 166 -58.91 15.62 -29.42
CA HIS A 166 -60.30 15.37 -29.04
C HIS A 166 -60.53 15.40 -27.51
N LEU A 167 -59.48 15.37 -26.69
CA LEU A 167 -59.61 15.32 -25.24
C LEU A 167 -59.82 16.72 -24.64
N GLN A 168 -60.98 16.92 -23.99
CA GLN A 168 -61.29 18.19 -23.34
C GLN A 168 -60.40 18.45 -22.10
N VAL A 169 -59.81 19.65 -22.04
CA VAL A 169 -58.93 20.09 -20.94
C VAL A 169 -59.57 19.99 -19.56
N GLN A 170 -60.88 20.28 -19.43
CA GLN A 170 -61.58 20.18 -18.14
C GLN A 170 -61.71 18.73 -17.64
N VAL A 171 -61.92 17.78 -18.56
CA VAL A 171 -61.99 16.35 -18.22
C VAL A 171 -60.60 15.87 -17.81
N LEU A 172 -59.58 16.24 -18.57
CA LEU A 172 -58.18 15.96 -18.27
C LEU A 172 -57.78 16.46 -16.87
N GLY A 173 -58.08 17.72 -16.55
CA GLY A 173 -57.78 18.31 -15.23
C GLY A 173 -58.42 17.53 -14.08
N LYS A 174 -59.72 17.25 -14.17
CA LYS A 174 -60.44 16.47 -13.13
C LYS A 174 -59.91 15.04 -13.01
N THR A 175 -59.56 14.40 -14.12
CA THR A 175 -58.96 13.05 -14.07
C THR A 175 -57.58 13.07 -13.43
N LEU A 176 -56.78 14.10 -13.72
CA LEU A 176 -55.46 14.26 -13.13
C LEU A 176 -55.58 14.50 -11.62
N ASP A 177 -56.49 15.37 -11.17
CA ASP A 177 -56.73 15.61 -9.74
C ASP A 177 -57.16 14.31 -9.01
N ALA A 178 -58.05 13.52 -9.62
CA ALA A 178 -58.45 12.22 -9.08
C ALA A 178 -57.25 11.25 -8.99
N LEU A 179 -56.43 11.14 -10.05
CA LEU A 179 -55.23 10.30 -10.04
C LEU A 179 -54.21 10.76 -8.98
N LEU A 180 -53.95 12.06 -8.87
CA LEU A 180 -53.03 12.64 -7.89
C LEU A 180 -53.47 12.36 -6.45
N SER A 181 -54.79 12.32 -6.19
CA SER A 181 -55.32 11.95 -4.88
C SER A 181 -55.09 10.47 -4.52
N LEU A 182 -54.96 9.59 -5.53
CA LEU A 182 -54.75 8.15 -5.38
C LEU A 182 -53.27 7.75 -5.33
N CYS A 183 -52.36 8.58 -5.85
CA CYS A 183 -50.91 8.34 -5.83
C CYS A 183 -50.35 8.05 -4.42
N PRO A 184 -50.68 8.80 -3.36
CA PRO A 184 -50.19 8.53 -1.99
C PRO A 184 -51.00 7.46 -1.24
N SER A 185 -51.76 6.60 -1.94
CA SER A 185 -52.59 5.57 -1.30
C SER A 185 -51.77 4.52 -0.53
N PRO A 186 -52.33 3.95 0.56
CA PRO A 186 -51.64 2.91 1.35
C PRO A 186 -51.49 1.58 0.58
N ASN A 187 -52.34 1.36 -0.42
CA ASN A 187 -52.28 0.19 -1.28
C ASN A 187 -51.22 0.39 -2.37
N SER A 188 -50.13 -0.36 -2.28
CA SER A 188 -48.96 -0.20 -3.16
C SER A 188 -49.29 -0.46 -4.64
N GLU A 189 -50.24 -1.35 -4.95
CA GLU A 189 -50.61 -1.62 -6.34
C GLU A 189 -51.42 -0.47 -6.96
N LEU A 190 -52.33 0.12 -6.17
CA LEU A 190 -53.15 1.26 -6.58
C LEU A 190 -52.29 2.49 -6.80
N GLY A 191 -51.44 2.84 -5.83
CA GLY A 191 -50.52 3.98 -5.93
C GLY A 191 -49.57 3.86 -7.12
N LEU A 192 -48.96 2.70 -7.34
CA LEU A 192 -48.07 2.48 -8.49
C LEU A 192 -48.80 2.58 -9.83
N SER A 193 -49.99 1.98 -9.94
CA SER A 193 -50.79 2.05 -11.16
C SER A 193 -51.23 3.50 -11.44
N ALA A 194 -51.60 4.25 -10.39
CA ALA A 194 -51.99 5.65 -10.51
C ALA A 194 -50.80 6.51 -10.97
N LEU A 195 -49.60 6.30 -10.42
CA LEU A 195 -48.37 7.00 -10.83
C LEU A 195 -48.01 6.72 -12.29
N ARG A 196 -48.03 5.46 -12.72
CA ARG A 196 -47.76 5.08 -14.13
C ARG A 196 -48.77 5.70 -15.09
N THR A 197 -50.04 5.71 -14.71
CA THR A 197 -51.11 6.34 -15.51
C THR A 197 -50.93 7.85 -15.57
N THR A 198 -50.57 8.48 -14.45
CA THR A 198 -50.26 9.92 -14.38
C THR A 198 -49.05 10.26 -15.27
N ALA A 199 -48.02 9.42 -15.30
CA ALA A 199 -46.84 9.64 -16.14
C ALA A 199 -47.19 9.70 -17.63
N VAL A 200 -47.99 8.73 -18.10
CA VAL A 200 -48.46 8.71 -19.50
C VAL A 200 -49.36 9.91 -19.78
N LEU A 201 -50.27 10.25 -18.85
CA LEU A 201 -51.18 11.38 -19.01
C LEU A 201 -50.43 12.72 -19.13
N VAL A 202 -49.43 12.94 -18.28
CA VAL A 202 -48.59 14.15 -18.28
C VAL A 202 -47.69 14.20 -19.52
N ARG A 203 -47.06 13.09 -19.88
CA ARG A 203 -46.13 13.02 -21.02
C ARG A 203 -46.85 13.19 -22.36
N ASP A 204 -47.92 12.42 -22.58
CA ASP A 204 -48.49 12.21 -23.90
C ASP A 204 -49.78 13.01 -24.16
N PHE A 205 -50.55 13.40 -23.14
CA PHE A 205 -51.85 14.05 -23.32
C PHE A 205 -51.93 15.49 -22.80
N MET A 206 -51.02 15.90 -21.91
CA MET A 206 -51.05 17.24 -21.32
C MET A 206 -50.57 18.31 -22.30
N PRO A 207 -51.40 19.33 -22.60
CA PRO A 207 -50.98 20.50 -23.36
C PRO A 207 -49.95 21.30 -22.59
N ASP A 208 -48.97 21.86 -23.28
CA ASP A 208 -47.89 22.59 -22.62
C ASP A 208 -48.44 23.81 -21.87
N ASP A 209 -49.40 24.56 -22.42
CA ASP A 209 -49.98 25.76 -21.78
C ASP A 209 -50.68 25.50 -20.43
N LEU A 210 -51.07 24.26 -20.16
CA LEU A 210 -51.71 23.88 -18.90
C LEU A 210 -50.69 23.55 -17.80
N ALA A 211 -49.47 23.16 -18.17
CA ALA A 211 -48.43 22.71 -17.23
C ALA A 211 -48.11 23.75 -16.13
N PRO A 212 -47.94 25.07 -16.42
CA PRO A 212 -47.63 26.09 -15.42
C PRO A 212 -48.66 26.16 -14.28
N SER A 213 -49.94 25.98 -14.58
CA SER A 213 -51.03 26.11 -13.59
C SER A 213 -51.13 24.91 -12.66
N ILE A 214 -50.83 23.70 -13.14
CA ILE A 214 -51.04 22.44 -12.39
C ILE A 214 -49.74 21.94 -11.74
N MET A 215 -48.59 22.32 -12.27
CA MET A 215 -47.27 21.87 -11.80
C MET A 215 -47.07 21.97 -10.28
N PRO A 216 -47.42 23.06 -9.56
CA PRO A 216 -47.22 23.10 -8.11
C PRO A 216 -47.92 21.96 -7.35
N GLY A 217 -49.13 21.59 -7.79
CA GLY A 217 -49.88 20.47 -7.21
C GLY A 217 -49.24 19.12 -7.52
N VAL A 218 -48.83 18.91 -8.78
CA VAL A 218 -48.18 17.66 -9.20
C VAL A 218 -46.83 17.48 -8.50
N VAL A 219 -45.99 18.52 -8.47
CA VAL A 219 -44.68 18.49 -7.79
C VAL A 219 -44.87 18.14 -6.31
N SER A 220 -45.80 18.80 -5.62
CA SER A 220 -46.08 18.52 -4.20
C SER A 220 -46.51 17.06 -3.95
N VAL A 221 -47.36 16.49 -4.80
CA VAL A 221 -47.78 15.08 -4.68
C VAL A 221 -46.63 14.13 -4.99
N MET A 222 -45.84 14.39 -6.03
CA MET A 222 -44.72 13.53 -6.42
C MET A 222 -43.63 13.49 -5.34
N LEU A 223 -43.32 14.63 -4.69
CA LEU A 223 -42.39 14.67 -3.56
C LEU A 223 -42.88 13.83 -2.38
N ARG A 224 -44.17 13.91 -2.03
CA ARG A 224 -44.75 13.08 -0.97
C ARG A 224 -44.64 11.58 -1.29
N CYS A 225 -44.88 11.21 -2.55
CA CYS A 225 -44.79 9.83 -3.00
C CYS A 225 -43.34 9.32 -3.03
N SER A 226 -42.38 10.16 -3.44
CA SER A 226 -40.96 9.78 -3.52
C SER A 226 -40.30 9.68 -2.15
N LEU A 227 -40.67 10.55 -1.20
CA LEU A 227 -40.15 10.54 0.17
C LEU A 227 -40.90 9.56 1.08
N GLY A 228 -42.06 9.05 0.64
CA GLY A 228 -42.87 8.12 1.43
C GLY A 228 -43.57 8.78 2.62
N GLU A 229 -43.84 10.09 2.53
CA GLU A 229 -44.56 10.84 3.57
C GLU A 229 -45.95 10.26 3.79
N GLY A 230 -46.19 9.70 4.98
CA GLY A 230 -47.44 8.99 5.34
C GLY A 230 -47.31 7.47 5.43
N THR A 231 -46.17 6.88 5.06
CA THR A 231 -45.90 5.44 5.26
C THR A 231 -45.33 5.17 6.65
N ARG A 232 -45.71 4.06 7.29
CA ARG A 232 -45.19 3.65 8.62
C ARG A 232 -43.67 3.41 8.65
N LYS A 233 -43.06 3.17 7.49
CA LYS A 233 -41.65 2.79 7.37
C LYS A 233 -40.73 4.01 7.28
N GLY A 234 -41.22 5.17 6.79
CA GLY A 234 -40.42 6.38 6.59
C GLY A 234 -39.57 6.40 5.32
N TRP A 235 -39.77 5.44 4.40
CA TRP A 235 -39.09 5.30 3.10
C TRP A 235 -40.04 4.63 2.11
N ALA A 236 -40.01 5.09 0.85
CA ALA A 236 -40.89 4.63 -0.21
C ALA A 236 -40.34 3.39 -0.94
N ASN A 237 -41.23 2.60 -1.56
CA ASN A 237 -40.82 1.49 -2.42
C ASN A 237 -40.10 2.02 -3.67
N GLY A 238 -39.04 1.33 -4.10
CA GLY A 238 -38.22 1.79 -5.23
C GLY A 238 -39.01 2.06 -6.51
N ASP A 239 -39.99 1.21 -6.85
CA ASP A 239 -40.84 1.40 -8.03
C ASP A 239 -41.76 2.63 -7.93
N HIS A 240 -42.20 2.98 -6.71
CA HIS A 240 -42.99 4.20 -6.48
C HIS A 240 -42.11 5.44 -6.65
N VAL A 241 -40.89 5.40 -6.12
CA VAL A 241 -39.89 6.45 -6.34
C VAL A 241 -39.63 6.60 -7.84
N THR A 242 -39.38 5.50 -8.57
CA THR A 242 -39.16 5.55 -10.02
C THR A 242 -40.32 6.19 -10.77
N ALA A 243 -41.56 5.74 -10.53
CA ALA A 243 -42.72 6.30 -11.23
C ALA A 243 -43.00 7.76 -10.85
N SER A 244 -42.81 8.15 -9.58
CA SER A 244 -43.00 9.53 -9.13
C SER A 244 -41.96 10.51 -9.68
N LEU A 245 -40.68 10.10 -9.75
CA LEU A 245 -39.62 10.92 -10.34
C LEU A 245 -39.75 11.05 -11.86
N ASP A 246 -40.29 10.02 -12.54
CA ASP A 246 -40.60 10.09 -13.97
C ASP A 246 -41.68 11.17 -14.24
N VAL A 247 -42.80 11.13 -13.52
CA VAL A 247 -43.85 12.18 -13.58
C VAL A 247 -43.27 13.57 -13.29
N LEU A 248 -42.45 13.67 -12.23
CA LEU A 248 -41.82 14.93 -11.85
C LEU A 248 -40.93 15.48 -12.98
N SER A 249 -40.13 14.62 -13.63
CA SER A 249 -39.26 15.02 -14.73
C SER A 249 -40.05 15.60 -15.90
N TRP A 250 -41.09 14.89 -16.38
CA TRP A 250 -41.93 15.34 -17.49
C TRP A 250 -42.69 16.63 -17.16
N MET A 251 -43.19 16.75 -15.93
CA MET A 251 -43.87 17.96 -15.48
C MET A 251 -42.92 19.17 -15.47
N VAL A 252 -41.67 19.00 -15.01
CA VAL A 252 -40.67 20.07 -15.02
C VAL A 252 -40.31 20.47 -16.46
N VAL A 253 -40.08 19.49 -17.36
CA VAL A 253 -39.76 19.78 -18.77
C VAL A 253 -40.91 20.52 -19.47
N LYS A 254 -42.16 20.10 -19.32
CA LYS A 254 -43.32 20.79 -19.93
C LYS A 254 -43.66 22.12 -19.26
N GLY A 255 -43.40 22.25 -17.96
CA GLY A 255 -43.68 23.46 -17.20
C GLY A 255 -42.66 24.57 -17.46
N ILE A 256 -41.39 24.26 -17.24
CA ILE A 256 -40.27 25.22 -17.16
C ILE A 256 -39.12 24.86 -18.12
N GLY A 257 -39.28 23.89 -19.04
CA GLY A 257 -38.24 23.57 -20.01
C GLY A 257 -37.86 24.77 -20.90
N ASP A 258 -36.60 24.82 -21.33
CA ASP A 258 -36.05 25.93 -22.10
C ASP A 258 -36.83 26.17 -23.38
N ASP A 259 -37.13 25.12 -24.16
CA ASP A 259 -37.86 25.23 -25.43
C ASP A 259 -39.25 25.86 -25.25
N VAL A 260 -39.96 25.47 -24.20
CA VAL A 260 -41.33 25.96 -23.92
C VAL A 260 -41.30 27.38 -23.37
N CYS A 261 -40.31 27.72 -22.53
CA CYS A 261 -40.12 29.08 -22.03
C CYS A 261 -39.62 30.05 -23.10
N VAL A 262 -38.83 29.58 -24.07
CA VAL A 262 -38.39 30.36 -25.24
C VAL A 262 -39.57 30.59 -26.19
N ALA A 263 -40.37 29.56 -26.49
CA ALA A 263 -41.57 29.70 -27.32
C ALA A 263 -42.59 30.68 -26.71
N ALA A 264 -42.69 30.73 -25.38
CA ALA A 264 -43.55 31.67 -24.67
C ALA A 264 -42.95 33.08 -24.48
N GLY A 265 -41.71 33.33 -24.93
CA GLY A 265 -41.03 34.62 -24.77
C GLY A 265 -40.55 34.93 -23.34
N ALA A 266 -40.64 33.96 -22.42
CA ALA A 266 -40.20 34.12 -21.03
C ALA A 266 -38.66 34.21 -20.93
N VAL A 267 -37.95 33.51 -21.80
CA VAL A 267 -36.48 33.51 -21.91
C VAL A 267 -36.10 33.73 -23.37
N LYS A 268 -35.06 34.52 -23.63
CA LYS A 268 -34.49 34.65 -24.98
C LYS A 268 -33.20 33.84 -25.06
N ARG A 269 -33.07 32.98 -26.07
CA ARG A 269 -31.79 32.33 -26.40
C ARG A 269 -30.93 33.38 -27.08
N VAL A 270 -29.76 33.66 -26.53
CA VAL A 270 -28.83 34.65 -27.08
C VAL A 270 -27.86 33.92 -27.98
N GLU A 271 -28.00 34.08 -29.29
CA GLU A 271 -27.09 33.48 -30.27
C GLU A 271 -26.23 34.56 -30.94
N ASP A 272 -26.74 35.79 -31.10
CA ASP A 272 -26.03 36.91 -31.73
C ASP A 272 -25.86 38.16 -30.85
N LEU A 273 -24.87 39.01 -31.18
CA LEU A 273 -24.59 40.30 -30.51
C LEU A 273 -25.77 41.30 -30.59
N GLN A 274 -26.67 41.14 -31.58
CA GLN A 274 -27.91 41.92 -31.70
C GLN A 274 -28.99 41.48 -30.71
N ASP A 275 -29.02 40.21 -30.30
CA ASP A 275 -29.94 39.70 -29.28
C ASP A 275 -29.64 40.30 -27.90
N LEU A 276 -28.35 40.54 -27.61
CA LEU A 276 -27.89 41.24 -26.40
C LEU A 276 -28.38 42.69 -26.34
N ALA A 277 -28.47 43.39 -27.48
CA ALA A 277 -29.02 44.74 -27.53
C ALA A 277 -30.54 44.75 -27.26
N SER A 278 -31.27 43.74 -27.75
CA SER A 278 -32.70 43.59 -27.50
C SER A 278 -33.04 43.29 -26.03
N LEU A 279 -32.13 42.65 -25.29
CA LEU A 279 -32.28 42.37 -23.85
C LEU A 279 -32.19 43.64 -22.99
N VAL A 280 -31.46 44.66 -23.46
CA VAL A 280 -31.35 45.97 -22.79
C VAL A 280 -32.56 46.85 -23.09
N SER A 281 -33.16 46.73 -24.28
CA SER A 281 -34.38 47.45 -24.65
C SER A 281 -35.65 46.89 -24.01
N ASP A 282 -35.78 45.56 -23.90
CA ASP A 282 -36.93 44.89 -23.27
C ASP A 282 -36.99 45.03 -21.73
N ALA A 283 -35.91 45.48 -21.09
CA ALA A 283 -35.93 45.79 -19.66
C ALA A 283 -36.81 47.03 -19.35
N ALA A 284 -37.21 47.80 -20.37
CA ALA A 284 -38.03 49.01 -20.23
C ALA A 284 -39.53 48.80 -20.49
N GLU A 285 -39.94 47.67 -21.08
CA GLU A 285 -41.35 47.36 -21.35
C GLU A 285 -41.80 46.16 -20.49
N GLU A 286 -41.92 46.39 -19.18
CA GLU A 286 -42.70 45.49 -18.30
C GLU A 286 -44.19 45.78 -18.54
N ASP A 287 -44.81 45.03 -19.46
CA ASP A 287 -46.26 45.09 -19.67
C ASP A 287 -47.00 44.59 -18.41
N GLU A 288 -47.42 45.52 -17.55
CA GLU A 288 -48.36 45.32 -16.44
C GLU A 288 -49.81 45.04 -16.92
N SER A 289 -50.01 44.17 -17.91
CA SER A 289 -51.36 43.82 -18.36
C SER A 289 -51.93 42.57 -17.66
N ALA A 290 -52.57 42.85 -16.53
CA ALA A 290 -53.84 42.29 -16.03
C ALA A 290 -53.91 40.81 -15.58
N HIS A 291 -54.08 40.66 -14.26
CA HIS A 291 -54.79 39.54 -13.65
C HIS A 291 -56.27 39.55 -14.09
N GLN A 292 -56.67 38.64 -14.98
CA GLN A 292 -58.05 38.19 -15.08
C GLN A 292 -58.22 36.94 -14.19
N PRO A 293 -59.12 36.95 -13.19
CA PRO A 293 -59.40 35.78 -12.37
C PRO A 293 -60.07 34.70 -13.24
N GLY A 294 -59.35 33.61 -13.51
CA GLY A 294 -59.82 32.48 -14.32
C GLY A 294 -58.99 32.17 -15.58
N ALA A 295 -57.99 32.99 -15.91
CA ALA A 295 -57.10 32.72 -17.04
C ALA A 295 -55.94 31.76 -16.66
N LEU A 296 -55.57 30.87 -17.58
CA LEU A 296 -54.40 29.99 -17.49
C LEU A 296 -53.13 30.79 -17.13
N THR A 297 -52.27 30.21 -16.29
CA THR A 297 -51.04 30.88 -15.82
C THR A 297 -50.09 31.07 -16.99
N ARG A 298 -49.84 32.33 -17.37
CA ARG A 298 -48.89 32.66 -18.44
C ARG A 298 -47.44 32.56 -17.94
N ARG A 299 -46.56 32.04 -18.79
CA ARG A 299 -45.10 31.98 -18.54
C ARG A 299 -44.50 33.37 -18.72
N THR A 300 -44.49 34.17 -17.66
CA THR A 300 -43.78 35.46 -17.62
C THR A 300 -42.42 35.31 -16.95
N ARG A 301 -41.50 36.27 -17.16
CA ARG A 301 -40.19 36.32 -16.48
C ARG A 301 -40.33 36.31 -14.96
N ALA A 302 -41.30 37.05 -14.42
CA ALA A 302 -41.58 37.10 -12.97
C ALA A 302 -42.09 35.77 -12.44
N TRP A 303 -43.03 35.12 -13.14
CA TRP A 303 -43.53 33.80 -12.78
C TRP A 303 -42.41 32.74 -12.81
N LEU A 304 -41.55 32.77 -13.84
CA LEU A 304 -40.43 31.86 -13.98
C LEU A 304 -39.46 31.95 -12.79
N ARG A 305 -39.05 33.18 -12.39
CA ARG A 305 -38.15 33.37 -11.24
C ARG A 305 -38.76 32.86 -9.93
N GLY A 306 -40.02 33.21 -9.66
CA GLY A 306 -40.72 32.74 -8.46
C GLY A 306 -40.86 31.22 -8.42
N THR A 307 -41.23 30.62 -9.55
CA THR A 307 -41.46 29.18 -9.63
C THR A 307 -40.16 28.37 -9.60
N ALA A 308 -39.10 28.87 -10.25
CA ALA A 308 -37.77 28.26 -10.22
C ALA A 308 -37.21 28.16 -8.79
N THR A 309 -37.43 29.18 -7.94
CA THR A 309 -36.94 29.16 -6.55
C THR A 309 -37.70 28.15 -5.69
N GLN A 310 -39.02 28.06 -5.85
CA GLN A 310 -39.84 27.03 -5.19
C GLN A 310 -39.46 25.62 -5.68
N LEU A 311 -39.23 25.46 -6.98
CA LEU A 311 -38.79 24.18 -7.54
C LEU A 311 -37.41 23.77 -7.03
N HIS A 312 -36.49 24.72 -6.83
CA HIS A 312 -35.20 24.44 -6.22
C HIS A 312 -35.34 23.88 -4.80
N ILE A 313 -36.17 24.51 -3.96
CA ILE A 313 -36.45 24.04 -2.60
C ILE A 313 -37.06 22.63 -2.63
N ALA A 314 -38.02 22.41 -3.53
CA ALA A 314 -38.64 21.11 -3.78
C ALA A 314 -37.61 20.04 -4.16
N LEU A 315 -36.74 20.30 -5.14
CA LEU A 315 -35.70 19.35 -5.55
C LEU A 315 -34.68 19.07 -4.44
N ASN A 316 -34.37 20.06 -3.60
CA ASN A 316 -33.44 19.88 -2.48
C ASN A 316 -33.96 18.88 -1.43
N SER A 317 -35.27 18.74 -1.28
CA SER A 317 -35.87 17.73 -0.39
C SER A 317 -35.53 16.28 -0.82
N LEU A 318 -35.20 16.06 -2.10
CA LEU A 318 -34.85 14.73 -2.64
C LEU A 318 -33.43 14.27 -2.28
N THR A 319 -32.63 15.09 -1.57
CA THR A 319 -31.25 14.76 -1.18
C THR A 319 -31.14 13.44 -0.42
N HIS A 320 -32.18 13.06 0.36
CA HIS A 320 -32.20 11.80 1.09
C HIS A 320 -32.23 10.55 0.20
N LEU A 321 -32.67 10.68 -1.07
CA LEU A 321 -32.73 9.56 -2.00
C LEU A 321 -31.36 9.08 -2.48
N ILE A 322 -30.29 9.87 -2.26
CA ILE A 322 -28.92 9.45 -2.56
C ILE A 322 -28.54 8.20 -1.75
N ALA A 323 -29.00 8.12 -0.49
CA ALA A 323 -28.70 7.00 0.41
C ALA A 323 -29.79 5.90 0.39
N HIS A 324 -30.67 5.90 -0.60
CA HIS A 324 -31.77 4.93 -0.69
C HIS A 324 -31.25 3.51 -0.91
N SER A 325 -31.82 2.52 -0.21
CA SER A 325 -31.35 1.12 -0.26
C SER A 325 -31.56 0.43 -1.61
N ASN A 326 -32.61 0.82 -2.35
CA ASN A 326 -32.93 0.25 -3.65
C ASN A 326 -32.22 0.98 -4.81
N ALA A 327 -31.46 0.23 -5.62
CA ALA A 327 -30.78 0.71 -6.82
C ALA A 327 -31.74 1.32 -7.87
N THR A 328 -32.98 0.83 -7.99
CA THR A 328 -33.95 1.37 -8.97
C THR A 328 -34.36 2.80 -8.65
N ALA A 329 -34.48 3.14 -7.37
CA ALA A 329 -34.77 4.50 -6.90
C ALA A 329 -33.61 5.45 -7.18
N GLN A 330 -32.37 5.03 -6.86
CA GLN A 330 -31.18 5.83 -7.16
C GLN A 330 -30.99 6.04 -8.66
N ARG A 331 -31.23 5.00 -9.48
CA ARG A 331 -31.18 5.12 -10.94
C ARG A 331 -32.25 6.08 -11.48
N ALA A 332 -33.44 6.08 -10.89
CA ALA A 332 -34.48 7.04 -11.25
C ALA A 332 -34.08 8.48 -10.90
N LEU A 333 -33.40 8.70 -9.76
CA LEU A 333 -32.85 10.01 -9.41
C LEU A 333 -31.79 10.47 -10.42
N VAL A 334 -30.93 9.56 -10.90
CA VAL A 334 -29.97 9.85 -11.98
C VAL A 334 -30.69 10.27 -13.26
N SER A 335 -31.69 9.48 -13.69
CA SER A 335 -32.46 9.77 -14.90
C SER A 335 -33.16 11.11 -14.81
N MET A 336 -33.87 11.39 -13.71
CA MET A 336 -34.56 12.65 -13.48
C MET A 336 -33.58 13.84 -13.50
N SER A 337 -32.47 13.75 -12.76
CA SER A 337 -31.46 14.82 -12.72
C SER A 337 -30.86 15.08 -14.11
N SER A 338 -30.57 14.03 -14.88
CA SER A 338 -30.05 14.16 -16.24
C SER A 338 -31.06 14.82 -17.19
N THR A 339 -32.33 14.38 -17.17
CA THR A 339 -33.39 14.93 -18.02
C THR A 339 -33.67 16.40 -17.68
N ILE A 340 -33.76 16.75 -16.40
CA ILE A 340 -33.98 18.14 -15.98
C ILE A 340 -32.78 19.01 -16.38
N LEU A 341 -31.55 18.57 -16.13
CA LEU A 341 -30.35 19.32 -16.51
C LEU A 341 -30.31 19.62 -18.02
N GLN A 342 -30.60 18.63 -18.86
CA GLN A 342 -30.58 18.78 -20.33
C GLN A 342 -31.71 19.69 -20.84
N ALA A 343 -32.85 19.75 -20.16
CA ALA A 343 -34.01 20.53 -20.57
C ALA A 343 -34.05 21.95 -19.99
N THR A 344 -33.22 22.28 -19.00
CA THR A 344 -33.33 23.53 -18.20
C THR A 344 -32.01 24.29 -18.04
N THR A 345 -31.22 24.37 -19.10
CA THR A 345 -29.88 24.99 -19.10
C THR A 345 -29.96 26.51 -19.00
N LEU A 346 -31.06 27.13 -19.46
CA LEU A 346 -31.32 28.57 -19.34
C LEU A 346 -32.30 28.91 -18.21
N THR A 347 -33.30 28.07 -17.99
CA THR A 347 -34.45 28.34 -17.11
C THR A 347 -34.21 28.05 -15.64
N LEU A 348 -33.34 27.09 -15.29
CA LEU A 348 -33.12 26.64 -13.90
C LEU A 348 -31.63 26.63 -13.46
N PRO A 349 -30.85 27.70 -13.66
CA PRO A 349 -29.42 27.71 -13.35
C PRO A 349 -29.09 27.44 -11.87
N GLN A 350 -29.93 27.93 -10.96
CA GLN A 350 -29.73 27.76 -9.51
C GLN A 350 -29.82 26.31 -9.02
N SER A 351 -30.50 25.42 -9.75
CA SER A 351 -30.59 23.99 -9.39
C SER A 351 -29.53 23.14 -10.04
N HIS A 352 -28.75 23.66 -11.00
CA HIS A 352 -27.70 22.90 -11.68
C HIS A 352 -26.68 22.34 -10.70
N HIS A 353 -26.20 23.18 -9.78
CA HIS A 353 -25.26 22.77 -8.73
C HIS A 353 -25.81 21.62 -7.87
N LEU A 354 -27.09 21.70 -7.47
CA LEU A 354 -27.76 20.67 -6.68
C LEU A 354 -27.89 19.35 -7.45
N LEU A 355 -28.41 19.39 -8.68
CA LEU A 355 -28.62 18.19 -9.50
C LEU A 355 -27.31 17.50 -9.88
N LEU A 356 -26.27 18.27 -10.21
CA LEU A 356 -24.92 17.76 -10.44
C LEU A 356 -24.34 17.12 -9.18
N SER A 357 -24.60 17.67 -7.99
CA SER A 357 -24.16 17.07 -6.73
C SER A 357 -24.79 15.69 -6.47
N PHE A 358 -26.05 15.48 -6.87
CA PHE A 358 -26.71 14.17 -6.80
C PHE A 358 -26.05 13.16 -7.73
N LEU A 359 -25.78 13.57 -8.97
CA LEU A 359 -25.10 12.72 -9.95
C LEU A 359 -23.68 12.34 -9.50
N LEU A 360 -22.89 13.29 -9.00
CA LEU A 360 -21.54 13.04 -8.48
C LEU A 360 -21.54 12.11 -7.26
N ALA A 361 -22.53 12.24 -6.38
CA ALA A 361 -22.67 11.35 -5.23
C ALA A 361 -22.99 9.90 -5.66
N LEU A 362 -23.80 9.73 -6.71
CA LEU A 362 -24.22 8.41 -7.22
C LEU A 362 -23.22 7.78 -8.20
N ALA A 363 -22.30 8.56 -8.77
CA ALA A 363 -21.24 8.07 -9.66
C ALA A 363 -20.34 7.02 -8.98
N ARG A 364 -20.14 7.08 -7.66
CA ARG A 364 -19.36 6.09 -6.90
C ARG A 364 -20.23 5.20 -5.99
N SER A 365 -21.47 4.93 -6.42
CA SER A 365 -22.36 4.00 -5.71
C SER A 365 -21.86 2.55 -5.81
N GLU A 366 -22.23 1.72 -4.83
CA GLU A 366 -21.92 0.28 -4.81
C GLU A 366 -22.60 -0.48 -5.95
N TYR A 367 -23.70 0.06 -6.48
CA TYR A 367 -24.43 -0.52 -7.59
C TYR A 367 -23.85 -0.06 -8.93
N THR A 368 -23.21 -0.98 -9.64
CA THR A 368 -22.61 -0.73 -10.96
C THR A 368 -23.58 -0.15 -11.98
N SER A 369 -24.86 -0.56 -11.94
CA SER A 369 -25.92 -0.04 -12.83
C SER A 369 -26.31 1.41 -12.56
N VAL A 370 -26.09 1.91 -11.34
CA VAL A 370 -26.34 3.31 -10.95
C VAL A 370 -25.11 4.14 -11.24
N SER A 371 -23.94 3.65 -10.84
CA SER A 371 -22.64 4.27 -11.12
C SER A 371 -22.45 4.52 -12.61
N SER A 372 -22.67 3.52 -13.48
CA SER A 372 -22.49 3.68 -14.93
C SER A 372 -23.49 4.68 -15.53
N ALA A 373 -24.75 4.66 -15.08
CA ALA A 373 -25.77 5.62 -15.53
C ALA A 373 -25.41 7.05 -15.10
N ALA A 374 -24.90 7.24 -13.89
CA ALA A 374 -24.49 8.55 -13.37
C ALA A 374 -23.28 9.11 -14.12
N HIS A 375 -22.29 8.26 -14.43
CA HIS A 375 -21.13 8.66 -15.25
C HIS A 375 -21.56 9.11 -16.65
N VAL A 376 -22.44 8.35 -17.32
CA VAL A 376 -22.96 8.73 -18.65
C VAL A 376 -23.72 10.05 -18.58
N ALA A 377 -24.57 10.26 -17.57
CA ALA A 377 -25.30 11.50 -17.38
C ALA A 377 -24.36 12.70 -17.13
N LEU A 378 -23.33 12.53 -16.31
CA LEU A 378 -22.32 13.56 -16.03
C LEU A 378 -21.48 13.89 -17.27
N ALA A 379 -21.05 12.87 -18.03
CA ALA A 379 -20.29 13.06 -19.26
C ALA A 379 -21.11 13.81 -20.32
N GLN A 380 -22.42 13.55 -20.40
CA GLN A 380 -23.34 14.31 -21.25
C GLN A 380 -23.48 15.76 -20.78
N ALA A 381 -23.72 15.98 -19.48
CA ALA A 381 -23.86 17.32 -18.91
C ALA A 381 -22.58 18.16 -19.08
N ALA A 382 -21.41 17.55 -18.92
CA ALA A 382 -20.11 18.22 -19.04
C ALA A 382 -19.76 18.67 -20.47
N ARG A 383 -20.52 18.27 -21.50
CA ARG A 383 -20.37 18.80 -22.86
C ARG A 383 -20.87 20.24 -22.98
N GLU A 384 -21.75 20.67 -22.08
CA GLU A 384 -22.29 22.01 -22.06
C GLU A 384 -21.41 22.92 -21.17
N PRO A 385 -20.93 24.08 -21.66
CA PRO A 385 -19.91 24.86 -20.97
C PRO A 385 -20.38 25.42 -19.62
N ALA A 386 -21.66 25.79 -19.52
CA ALA A 386 -22.24 26.30 -18.28
C ALA A 386 -22.25 25.22 -17.18
N LEU A 387 -22.66 23.99 -17.52
CA LEU A 387 -22.69 22.86 -16.59
C LEU A 387 -21.29 22.36 -16.24
N LEU A 388 -20.37 22.33 -17.22
CA LEU A 388 -18.96 22.03 -16.99
C LEU A 388 -18.36 22.93 -15.92
N GLN A 389 -18.63 24.24 -15.98
CA GLN A 389 -18.12 25.19 -14.99
C GLN A 389 -18.66 24.88 -13.58
N HIS A 390 -19.92 24.47 -13.46
CA HIS A 390 -20.50 24.04 -12.18
C HIS A 390 -19.85 22.77 -11.63
N VAL A 391 -19.53 21.78 -12.49
CA VAL A 391 -18.79 20.57 -12.09
C VAL A 391 -17.40 20.91 -11.56
N LEU A 392 -16.68 21.81 -12.24
CA LEU A 392 -15.36 22.26 -11.79
C LEU A 392 -15.42 23.07 -10.50
N THR A 393 -16.45 23.90 -10.30
CA THR A 393 -16.66 24.59 -9.02
C THR A 393 -16.96 23.63 -7.89
N LEU A 394 -17.75 22.57 -8.13
CA LEU A 394 -18.02 21.51 -7.15
C LEU A 394 -16.73 20.81 -6.71
N ALA A 395 -15.84 20.50 -7.66
CA ALA A 395 -14.53 19.92 -7.36
C ALA A 395 -13.66 20.86 -6.51
N ARG A 396 -13.56 22.14 -6.91
CA ARG A 396 -12.82 23.16 -6.15
C ARG A 396 -13.34 23.32 -4.73
N ASP A 397 -14.66 23.43 -4.60
CA ASP A 397 -15.31 23.65 -3.31
C ASP A 397 -15.11 22.42 -2.42
N ALA A 398 -15.23 21.20 -2.98
CA ALA A 398 -14.91 19.95 -2.27
C ALA A 398 -13.46 19.92 -1.77
N LEU A 399 -12.48 20.27 -2.61
CA LEU A 399 -11.06 20.35 -2.21
C LEU A 399 -10.82 21.37 -1.09
N SER A 400 -11.48 22.53 -1.16
CA SER A 400 -11.39 23.56 -0.11
C SER A 400 -12.00 23.11 1.22
N GLU A 401 -13.06 22.30 1.18
CA GLU A 401 -13.73 21.77 2.36
C GLU A 401 -12.94 20.63 3.05
N LEU A 402 -12.03 19.94 2.34
CA LEU A 402 -11.24 18.83 2.90
C LEU A 402 -10.49 19.25 4.16
N THR A 403 -9.87 20.43 4.16
CA THR A 403 -9.15 20.96 5.33
C THR A 403 -10.04 21.04 6.56
N ARG A 404 -11.26 21.57 6.41
CA ARG A 404 -12.23 21.70 7.49
C ARG A 404 -12.72 20.34 7.96
N LEU A 405 -12.98 19.42 7.02
CA LEU A 405 -13.50 18.09 7.32
C LEU A 405 -12.48 17.22 8.06
N ILE A 406 -11.21 17.22 7.63
CA ILE A 406 -10.10 16.50 8.29
C ILE A 406 -9.88 17.02 9.71
N ARG A 407 -9.96 18.35 9.93
CA ARG A 407 -9.87 18.94 11.28
C ARG A 407 -11.08 18.61 12.16
N SER A 408 -12.28 18.54 11.55
CA SER A 408 -13.52 18.19 12.27
C SER A 408 -13.66 16.70 12.59
N ARG A 409 -12.76 15.83 12.10
CA ARG A 409 -12.79 14.37 12.27
C ARG A 409 -14.11 13.71 11.86
N SER A 410 -14.74 14.22 10.79
CA SER A 410 -16.01 13.71 10.28
C SER A 410 -15.79 12.79 9.08
N ASP A 411 -15.29 11.57 9.34
CA ASP A 411 -14.83 10.61 8.34
C ASP A 411 -15.89 10.27 7.28
N ALA A 412 -17.17 10.15 7.65
CA ALA A 412 -18.26 9.91 6.70
C ALA A 412 -18.49 11.08 5.71
N LYS A 413 -18.39 12.34 6.17
CA LYS A 413 -18.54 13.53 5.32
C LYS A 413 -17.30 13.73 4.45
N LEU A 414 -16.12 13.45 5.00
CA LEU A 414 -14.86 13.45 4.27
C LEU A 414 -14.91 12.42 3.13
N ALA A 415 -15.29 11.17 3.42
CA ALA A 415 -15.43 10.12 2.41
C ALA A 415 -16.42 10.51 1.30
N HIS A 416 -17.55 11.13 1.64
CA HIS A 416 -18.51 11.62 0.65
C HIS A 416 -17.90 12.67 -0.28
N ARG A 417 -17.18 13.67 0.24
CA ARG A 417 -16.51 14.69 -0.58
C ARG A 417 -15.37 14.12 -1.43
N LEU A 418 -14.57 13.21 -0.87
CA LEU A 418 -13.50 12.51 -1.60
C LEU A 418 -14.06 11.71 -2.78
N ARG A 419 -15.19 11.00 -2.60
CA ARG A 419 -15.87 10.29 -3.71
C ARG A 419 -16.39 11.23 -4.79
N GLN A 420 -16.84 12.43 -4.44
CA GLN A 420 -17.24 13.44 -5.43
C GLN A 420 -16.04 13.91 -6.26
N VAL A 421 -14.88 14.16 -5.64
CA VAL A 421 -13.64 14.53 -6.36
C VAL A 421 -13.18 13.40 -7.27
N LEU A 422 -13.19 12.15 -6.78
CA LEU A 422 -12.89 10.97 -7.61
C LEU A 422 -13.83 10.85 -8.81
N ALA A 423 -15.13 11.06 -8.62
CA ALA A 423 -16.09 11.03 -9.71
C ALA A 423 -15.79 12.09 -10.78
N VAL A 424 -15.37 13.30 -10.38
CA VAL A 424 -14.93 14.32 -11.34
C VAL A 424 -13.64 13.92 -12.04
N CYS A 425 -12.67 13.33 -11.32
CA CYS A 425 -11.40 12.89 -11.92
C CYS A 425 -11.60 11.77 -12.93
N ALA A 426 -12.47 10.80 -12.66
CA ALA A 426 -12.81 9.72 -13.59
C ALA A 426 -13.39 10.24 -14.92
N LEU A 427 -14.14 11.35 -14.90
CA LEU A 427 -14.68 11.97 -16.11
C LEU A 427 -13.61 12.66 -16.99
N ALA A 428 -12.40 12.88 -16.48
CA ALA A 428 -11.32 13.53 -17.24
C ALA A 428 -10.74 12.63 -18.36
N GLU A 429 -10.99 11.32 -18.30
CA GLU A 429 -10.68 10.39 -19.39
C GLU A 429 -11.64 10.60 -20.57
N ASP A 430 -12.95 10.64 -20.28
CA ASP A 430 -14.01 10.75 -21.29
C ASP A 430 -14.19 12.17 -21.85
N VAL A 431 -13.96 13.19 -21.02
CA VAL A 431 -14.23 14.60 -21.37
C VAL A 431 -12.93 15.43 -21.26
N PRO A 432 -12.29 15.80 -22.38
CA PRO A 432 -11.02 16.53 -22.36
C PRO A 432 -11.14 17.92 -21.73
N ALA A 433 -12.31 18.53 -21.78
CA ALA A 433 -12.55 19.84 -21.15
C ALA A 433 -12.45 19.79 -19.61
N ILE A 434 -12.82 18.66 -18.99
CA ILE A 434 -12.62 18.45 -17.54
C ILE A 434 -11.13 18.32 -17.23
N ARG A 435 -10.37 17.59 -18.06
CA ARG A 435 -8.91 17.48 -17.90
C ARG A 435 -8.21 18.84 -17.90
N VAL A 436 -8.57 19.71 -18.85
CA VAL A 436 -8.05 21.10 -18.90
C VAL A 436 -8.54 21.91 -17.70
N GLY A 437 -9.80 21.75 -17.28
CA GLY A 437 -10.34 22.42 -16.10
C GLY A 437 -9.62 22.03 -14.81
N MET A 438 -9.37 20.75 -14.62
CA MET A 438 -8.63 20.20 -13.47
C MET A 438 -7.15 20.57 -13.52
N GLY A 439 -6.55 20.59 -14.70
CA GLY A 439 -5.20 21.11 -14.93
C GLY A 439 -5.07 22.57 -14.49
N ARG A 440 -6.01 23.44 -14.88
CA ARG A 440 -6.07 24.84 -14.43
C ARG A 440 -6.27 24.99 -12.92
N LEU A 441 -7.03 24.07 -12.29
CA LEU A 441 -7.25 24.04 -10.84
C LEU A 441 -5.96 23.70 -10.06
N LEU A 442 -5.11 22.84 -10.63
CA LEU A 442 -3.81 22.47 -10.06
C LEU A 442 -2.68 23.40 -10.48
N GLY A 443 -2.87 24.16 -11.56
CA GLY A 443 -1.92 25.12 -12.08
C GLY A 443 -1.80 26.41 -11.24
N PRO A 444 -0.93 27.35 -11.67
CA PRO A 444 -0.61 28.56 -10.91
C PRO A 444 -1.81 29.48 -10.66
N GLY A 445 -2.84 29.44 -11.51
CA GLY A 445 -4.07 30.21 -11.34
C GLY A 445 -5.14 29.53 -10.48
N GLY A 446 -4.95 28.26 -10.11
CA GLY A 446 -5.98 27.42 -9.49
C GLY A 446 -6.05 27.50 -7.96
N GLY A 447 -5.13 28.24 -7.34
CA GLY A 447 -5.17 28.52 -5.90
C GLY A 447 -4.75 27.36 -5.01
N ILE A 448 -4.02 26.37 -5.53
CA ILE A 448 -3.45 25.27 -4.73
C ILE A 448 -2.62 25.78 -3.55
N GLU A 449 -1.94 26.91 -3.71
CA GLU A 449 -1.21 27.54 -2.60
C GLU A 449 -2.14 27.92 -1.43
N LYS A 450 -3.38 28.30 -1.72
CA LYS A 450 -4.36 28.74 -0.70
C LYS A 450 -5.04 27.57 -0.02
N TRP A 451 -5.62 26.63 -0.79
CA TRP A 451 -6.33 25.48 -0.20
C TRP A 451 -5.38 24.36 0.23
N GLY A 452 -4.23 24.21 -0.46
CA GLY A 452 -3.21 23.21 -0.18
C GLY A 452 -2.48 23.45 1.14
N LEU A 453 -2.09 24.69 1.48
CA LEU A 453 -1.49 24.98 2.79
C LEU A 453 -2.40 24.59 3.96
N GLY A 454 -3.70 24.82 3.81
CA GLY A 454 -4.72 24.37 4.78
C GLY A 454 -4.72 22.85 4.95
N LEU A 455 -4.72 22.13 3.83
CA LEU A 455 -4.72 20.67 3.77
C LEU A 455 -3.46 20.09 4.41
N LEU A 456 -2.28 20.60 4.05
CA LEU A 456 -0.99 20.15 4.59
C LEU A 456 -0.89 20.35 6.10
N GLY A 457 -1.45 21.44 6.63
CA GLY A 457 -1.53 21.66 8.08
C GLY A 457 -2.53 20.73 8.80
N ALA A 458 -3.51 20.17 8.09
CA ALA A 458 -4.48 19.23 8.64
C ALA A 458 -3.97 17.78 8.61
N LEU A 459 -3.17 17.42 7.61
CA LEU A 459 -2.53 16.11 7.49
C LEU A 459 -1.36 16.01 8.48
N GLN A 460 -1.59 15.32 9.60
CA GLN A 460 -0.56 15.07 10.61
C GLN A 460 -0.31 13.58 10.70
N PHE A 461 0.96 13.16 10.64
CA PHE A 461 1.32 11.76 10.77
C PHE A 461 1.43 11.33 12.24
N ALA A 462 1.03 10.09 12.52
CA ALA A 462 1.28 9.47 13.81
C ALA A 462 2.78 9.08 13.90
N PRO A 463 3.39 9.13 15.10
CA PRO A 463 4.76 8.64 15.25
C PRO A 463 4.82 7.16 14.86
N PRO A 464 5.90 6.73 14.16
CA PRO A 464 6.03 5.37 13.69
C PRO A 464 6.01 4.41 14.88
N THR A 465 4.97 3.59 14.98
CA THR A 465 4.82 2.61 16.06
C THR A 465 5.73 1.43 15.75
N GLN A 466 6.70 1.15 16.62
CA GLN A 466 7.69 0.06 16.44
C GLN A 466 7.08 -1.35 16.51
N ALA A 467 5.78 -1.48 16.77
CA ALA A 467 5.11 -2.75 16.96
C ALA A 467 4.69 -3.37 15.61
N GLY A 468 5.52 -4.29 15.09
CA GLY A 468 5.06 -5.33 14.15
C GLY A 468 5.81 -5.47 12.84
N ILE A 469 6.78 -4.61 12.51
CA ILE A 469 7.59 -4.81 11.29
C ILE A 469 8.75 -5.75 11.65
N VAL A 470 8.56 -7.04 11.36
CA VAL A 470 9.57 -8.08 11.50
C VAL A 470 10.85 -7.63 10.78
N SER A 471 11.97 -7.81 11.46
CA SER A 471 13.33 -7.44 11.05
C SER A 471 13.84 -8.34 9.91
N GLU A 472 13.15 -8.38 8.77
CA GLU A 472 13.47 -9.23 7.61
C GLU A 472 13.88 -8.45 6.35
N ALA A 473 13.99 -7.11 6.43
CA ALA A 473 14.27 -6.26 5.26
C ALA A 473 15.64 -6.54 4.59
N THR A 474 16.65 -6.98 5.35
CA THR A 474 17.97 -7.34 4.78
C THR A 474 18.00 -8.76 4.23
N THR A 475 17.17 -9.67 4.72
CA THR A 475 16.99 -11.03 4.18
C THR A 475 16.20 -11.00 2.87
N PHE A 476 15.14 -10.19 2.78
CA PHE A 476 14.35 -10.02 1.56
C PHE A 476 15.13 -9.41 0.38
N LEU A 477 16.18 -8.63 0.65
CA LEU A 477 17.08 -8.09 -0.38
C LEU A 477 18.04 -9.15 -0.96
N LEU A 478 18.29 -10.24 -0.22
CA LEU A 478 19.26 -11.29 -0.56
C LEU A 478 18.59 -12.58 -1.06
N GLU A 479 17.33 -12.83 -0.70
CA GLU A 479 16.62 -14.01 -1.18
C GLU A 479 16.22 -13.85 -2.65
N GLU A 480 16.91 -14.59 -3.52
CA GLU A 480 16.43 -15.00 -4.84
C GLU A 480 15.15 -15.84 -4.69
N SER A 481 14.05 -15.25 -4.24
CA SER A 481 12.76 -15.91 -4.36
C SER A 481 12.43 -16.00 -5.84
N THR A 482 12.64 -17.20 -6.38
CA THR A 482 12.27 -17.73 -7.70
C THR A 482 10.75 -17.72 -7.97
N GLN A 483 10.00 -16.84 -7.31
CA GLN A 483 8.59 -16.63 -7.56
C GLN A 483 8.42 -15.47 -8.56
N PRO A 484 7.56 -15.63 -9.58
CA PRO A 484 7.34 -14.61 -10.59
C PRO A 484 6.81 -13.32 -9.95
N ALA A 485 7.41 -12.21 -10.38
CA ALA A 485 7.24 -10.85 -9.90
C ALA A 485 5.88 -10.21 -10.30
N ASP A 486 4.77 -10.72 -9.77
CA ASP A 486 3.44 -10.12 -9.94
C ASP A 486 2.93 -9.34 -8.71
N ASP A 487 3.53 -9.52 -7.53
CA ASP A 487 3.20 -8.68 -6.36
C ASP A 487 4.05 -7.40 -6.39
N ASP A 488 3.45 -6.30 -6.84
CA ASP A 488 4.02 -4.96 -6.67
C ASP A 488 4.26 -4.71 -5.17
N VAL A 489 5.54 -4.68 -4.77
CA VAL A 489 5.93 -4.41 -3.38
C VAL A 489 5.34 -3.05 -2.98
N ALA A 490 4.32 -3.07 -2.14
CA ALA A 490 3.65 -1.89 -1.65
C ALA A 490 4.50 -1.18 -0.59
N PHE A 491 4.39 0.14 -0.51
CA PHE A 491 4.98 0.89 0.58
C PHE A 491 4.23 0.62 1.89
N VAL A 492 4.94 0.54 3.01
CA VAL A 492 4.31 0.55 4.33
C VAL A 492 3.48 1.83 4.49
N PRO A 493 2.19 1.74 4.88
CA PRO A 493 1.33 2.89 4.97
C PRO A 493 1.77 3.83 6.09
N LEU A 494 1.95 5.12 5.74
CA LEU A 494 2.22 6.18 6.72
C LEU A 494 0.90 6.58 7.36
N LYS A 495 0.64 6.14 8.60
CA LYS A 495 -0.63 6.38 9.28
C LYS A 495 -0.83 7.86 9.62
N LEU A 496 -1.94 8.43 9.18
CA LEU A 496 -2.38 9.76 9.57
C LEU A 496 -3.03 9.71 10.97
N LYS A 497 -2.92 10.79 11.75
CA LYS A 497 -3.65 10.98 13.02
C LYS A 497 -5.14 11.25 12.77
N SER A 498 -5.47 11.79 11.60
CA SER A 498 -6.83 12.06 11.12
C SER A 498 -6.78 12.01 9.59
N PRO A 499 -7.63 11.21 8.91
CA PRO A 499 -8.73 10.39 9.42
C PRO A 499 -8.26 9.20 10.28
N ALA A 500 -9.12 8.71 11.17
CA ALA A 500 -8.81 7.58 12.06
C ALA A 500 -9.06 6.22 11.38
N ASP A 501 -9.95 6.22 10.40
CA ASP A 501 -10.29 5.05 9.60
C ASP A 501 -9.28 4.84 8.45
N GLY A 502 -8.74 3.62 8.35
CA GLY A 502 -7.79 3.23 7.32
C GLY A 502 -8.38 3.28 5.91
N ASP A 503 -9.68 3.01 5.77
CA ASP A 503 -10.37 3.03 4.47
C ASP A 503 -10.50 4.45 3.92
N VAL A 504 -10.71 5.43 4.79
CA VAL A 504 -10.79 6.85 4.39
C VAL A 504 -9.41 7.39 4.04
N GLN A 505 -8.34 6.91 4.71
CA GLN A 505 -6.97 7.21 4.29
C GLN A 505 -6.68 6.63 2.91
N ALA A 506 -7.03 5.38 2.64
CA ALA A 506 -6.86 4.78 1.31
C ALA A 506 -7.61 5.56 0.23
N LEU A 507 -8.85 5.98 0.52
CA LEU A 507 -9.64 6.82 -0.36
C LEU A 507 -8.99 8.19 -0.63
N LEU A 508 -8.35 8.79 0.39
CA LEU A 508 -7.58 10.02 0.22
C LEU A 508 -6.34 9.81 -0.66
N GLU A 509 -5.62 8.70 -0.47
CA GLU A 509 -4.48 8.37 -1.34
C GLU A 509 -4.93 8.21 -2.79
N ASP A 510 -6.01 7.49 -3.03
CA ASP A 510 -6.58 7.30 -4.36
C ASP A 510 -7.05 8.63 -4.97
N THR A 511 -7.69 9.51 -4.19
CA THR A 511 -8.06 10.84 -4.68
C THR A 511 -6.86 11.64 -5.14
N LEU A 512 -5.72 11.59 -4.44
CA LEU A 512 -4.53 12.34 -4.81
C LEU A 512 -3.87 11.74 -6.07
N ARG A 513 -3.86 10.42 -6.22
CA ARG A 513 -3.39 9.76 -7.46
C ARG A 513 -4.27 10.14 -8.65
N GLU A 514 -5.59 10.00 -8.52
CA GLU A 514 -6.54 10.33 -9.58
C GLU A 514 -6.56 11.83 -9.91
N LEU A 515 -6.35 12.69 -8.93
CA LEU A 515 -6.20 14.13 -9.15
C LEU A 515 -4.96 14.44 -10.00
N GLY A 516 -3.84 13.74 -9.74
CA GLY A 516 -2.64 13.80 -10.58
C GLY A 516 -2.91 13.29 -12.00
N HIS A 517 -3.60 12.15 -12.13
CA HIS A 517 -3.97 11.56 -13.42
C HIS A 517 -4.86 12.52 -14.25
N ALA A 518 -5.93 13.06 -13.65
CA ALA A 518 -6.84 14.00 -14.27
C ALA A 518 -6.20 15.37 -14.56
N GLY A 519 -5.25 15.81 -13.73
CA GLY A 519 -4.48 17.03 -13.94
C GLY A 519 -3.44 16.94 -15.05
N SER A 520 -3.02 15.72 -15.40
CA SER A 520 -1.99 15.44 -16.42
C SER A 520 -0.75 16.35 -16.27
N LEU A 521 -0.27 16.98 -17.34
CA LEU A 521 0.92 17.83 -17.32
C LEU A 521 0.72 19.17 -16.61
N GLU A 522 -0.49 19.74 -16.66
CA GLU A 522 -0.77 21.00 -15.98
C GLU A 522 -0.73 20.83 -14.45
N GLY A 523 -1.01 19.61 -13.97
CA GLY A 523 -0.82 19.20 -12.59
C GLY A 523 0.64 19.15 -12.12
N LEU A 524 1.63 19.22 -13.02
CA LEU A 524 3.05 19.24 -12.62
C LEU A 524 3.39 20.46 -11.77
N PHE A 525 2.74 21.61 -11.98
CA PHE A 525 2.94 22.79 -11.14
C PHE A 525 2.60 22.51 -9.67
N ALA A 526 1.50 21.81 -9.40
CA ALA A 526 1.12 21.40 -8.06
C ALA A 526 2.18 20.49 -7.41
N VAL A 527 2.71 19.54 -8.18
CA VAL A 527 3.77 18.64 -7.72
C VAL A 527 5.07 19.42 -7.44
N GLU A 528 5.50 20.30 -8.34
CA GLU A 528 6.69 21.14 -8.15
C GLU A 528 6.56 22.05 -6.92
N TRP A 529 5.39 22.67 -6.74
CA TRP A 529 5.12 23.50 -5.58
C TRP A 529 5.20 22.70 -4.28
N LEU A 530 4.61 21.51 -4.23
CA LEU A 530 4.63 20.64 -3.04
C LEU A 530 6.02 20.09 -2.73
N VAL A 531 6.78 19.65 -3.75
CA VAL A 531 8.18 19.21 -3.55
C VAL A 531 9.04 20.39 -3.11
N GLY A 532 8.87 21.56 -3.73
CA GLY A 532 9.59 22.78 -3.35
C GLY A 532 9.32 23.19 -1.91
N LEU A 533 8.08 23.08 -1.44
CA LEU A 533 7.71 23.32 -0.03
C LEU A 533 8.34 22.29 0.90
N GLY A 534 8.29 21.01 0.50
CA GLY A 534 8.84 19.89 1.25
C GLY A 534 10.35 19.94 1.44
N VAL A 535 11.09 20.42 0.43
CA VAL A 535 12.55 20.51 0.48
C VAL A 535 13.03 21.78 1.20
N ARG A 536 12.25 22.87 1.17
CA ARG A 536 12.62 24.16 1.79
C ARG A 536 12.24 24.27 3.26
N GLU A 537 11.17 23.63 3.68
CA GLU A 537 10.65 23.72 5.06
C GLU A 537 10.96 22.45 5.86
N LEU A 538 11.24 22.61 7.15
CA LEU A 538 11.44 21.51 8.11
C LEU A 538 10.27 21.48 9.10
N SER A 539 9.07 21.39 8.56
CA SER A 539 7.82 21.42 9.32
C SER A 539 7.04 20.12 9.14
N ALA A 540 6.08 19.83 10.03
CA ALA A 540 5.17 18.70 9.83
C ALA A 540 4.41 18.81 8.48
N ARG A 541 4.23 20.03 7.96
CA ARG A 541 3.61 20.28 6.66
C ARG A 541 4.51 19.83 5.51
N ALA A 542 5.84 19.91 5.68
CA ALA A 542 6.81 19.48 4.67
C ALA A 542 6.72 17.96 4.42
N SER A 543 6.57 17.16 5.48
CA SER A 543 6.34 15.71 5.36
C SER A 543 5.05 15.40 4.61
N SER A 544 3.97 16.13 4.92
CA SER A 544 2.68 16.00 4.22
C SER A 544 2.76 16.46 2.77
N ALA A 545 3.58 17.49 2.48
CA ALA A 545 3.76 18.03 1.14
C ALA A 545 4.44 17.00 0.23
N LEU A 546 5.54 16.39 0.69
CA LEU A 546 6.23 15.35 -0.06
C LEU A 546 5.38 14.09 -0.22
N TRP A 547 4.58 13.75 0.78
CA TRP A 547 3.65 12.62 0.68
C TRP A 547 2.58 12.86 -0.38
N CYS A 548 1.89 14.01 -0.35
CA CYS A 548 0.93 14.40 -1.38
C CYS A 548 1.58 14.51 -2.77
N ALA A 549 2.79 15.07 -2.84
CA ALA A 549 3.54 15.18 -4.10
C ALA A 549 3.86 13.80 -4.68
N SER A 550 4.27 12.83 -3.86
CA SER A 550 4.56 11.47 -4.33
C SER A 550 3.34 10.80 -4.98
N LEU A 551 2.15 10.94 -4.36
CA LEU A 551 0.91 10.35 -4.85
C LEU A 551 0.41 11.03 -6.14
N MET A 552 0.44 12.36 -6.19
CA MET A 552 0.09 13.09 -7.41
C MET A 552 1.09 12.82 -8.55
N ALA A 553 2.39 12.71 -8.25
CA ALA A 553 3.40 12.38 -9.23
C ALA A 553 3.24 10.96 -9.80
N GLU A 554 2.86 9.97 -8.97
CA GLU A 554 2.48 8.63 -9.42
C GLU A 554 1.31 8.71 -10.43
N GLY A 555 0.25 9.47 -10.09
CA GLY A 555 -0.90 9.67 -10.98
C GLY A 555 -0.54 10.35 -12.31
N VAL A 556 0.26 11.41 -12.27
CA VAL A 556 0.73 12.12 -13.48
C VAL A 556 1.60 11.20 -14.36
N ALA A 557 2.42 10.33 -13.76
CA ALA A 557 3.26 9.39 -14.50
C ALA A 557 2.45 8.30 -15.22
N LEU A 558 1.29 7.90 -14.67
CA LEU A 558 0.39 6.91 -15.25
C LEU A 558 -0.49 7.46 -16.37
N ALA A 559 -0.72 8.78 -16.40
CA ALA A 559 -1.45 9.42 -17.49
C ALA A 559 -0.64 9.25 -18.80
N GLY A 560 -1.16 8.53 -19.78
CA GLY A 560 -0.47 8.35 -21.07
C GLY A 560 -0.19 9.70 -21.75
N HIS A 561 1.08 10.02 -22.02
CA HIS A 561 1.51 11.31 -22.59
C HIS A 561 2.13 11.19 -23.99
N ASP A 562 1.95 12.21 -24.81
CA ASP A 562 2.65 12.36 -26.10
C ASP A 562 4.17 12.60 -25.94
N LEU A 563 4.95 12.30 -26.99
CA LEU A 563 6.42 12.40 -27.02
C LEU A 563 7.01 13.79 -26.66
N GLN A 564 6.29 14.88 -26.90
CA GLN A 564 6.76 16.23 -26.54
C GLN A 564 6.47 16.56 -25.06
N SER A 565 5.36 16.03 -24.56
CA SER A 565 4.85 16.20 -23.21
C SER A 565 5.70 15.47 -22.18
N THR A 566 6.27 14.31 -22.55
CA THR A 566 7.22 13.55 -21.74
C THR A 566 8.50 14.33 -21.43
N SER A 567 8.93 15.26 -22.30
CA SER A 567 10.12 16.09 -22.04
C SER A 567 9.96 16.99 -20.82
N LYS A 568 8.78 17.60 -20.65
CA LYS A 568 8.48 18.44 -19.48
C LYS A 568 8.47 17.58 -18.21
N LEU A 569 7.74 16.47 -18.25
CA LEU A 569 7.67 15.49 -17.17
C LEU A 569 9.05 14.94 -16.78
N PHE A 570 9.94 14.70 -17.75
CA PHE A 570 11.31 14.25 -17.47
C PHE A 570 12.15 15.34 -16.81
N LYS A 571 12.00 16.60 -17.22
CA LYS A 571 12.69 17.73 -16.56
C LYS A 571 12.25 17.88 -15.12
N THR A 572 10.94 17.84 -14.86
CA THR A 572 10.39 17.95 -13.50
C THR A 572 10.83 16.76 -12.64
N ALA A 573 10.72 15.53 -13.15
CA ALA A 573 11.18 14.32 -12.44
C ALA A 573 12.68 14.32 -12.12
N ARG A 574 13.53 14.80 -13.05
CA ARG A 574 14.98 14.97 -12.79
C ARG A 574 15.24 15.99 -11.70
N TRP A 575 14.52 17.11 -11.73
CA TRP A 575 14.64 18.14 -10.69
C TRP A 575 14.17 17.62 -9.33
N MET A 576 13.01 16.95 -9.26
CA MET A 576 12.46 16.38 -8.02
C MET A 576 13.44 15.40 -7.38
N ALA A 577 13.96 14.45 -8.16
CA ALA A 577 14.92 13.46 -7.67
C ALA A 577 16.21 14.10 -7.12
N LYS A 578 16.71 15.17 -7.78
CA LYS A 578 17.89 15.90 -7.31
C LYS A 578 17.60 16.72 -6.05
N ALA A 579 16.54 17.52 -6.06
CA ALA A 579 16.16 18.37 -4.94
C ALA A 579 15.91 17.56 -3.66
N VAL A 580 15.27 16.40 -3.79
CA VAL A 580 15.02 15.52 -2.64
C VAL A 580 16.29 14.80 -2.19
N ALA A 581 17.20 14.43 -3.11
CA ALA A 581 18.48 13.83 -2.75
C ALA A 581 19.40 14.80 -1.97
N GLU A 582 19.32 16.10 -2.24
CA GLU A 582 20.06 17.15 -1.52
C GLU A 582 19.70 17.20 -0.02
N LEU A 583 18.52 16.72 0.39
CA LEU A 583 18.12 16.64 1.81
C LEU A 583 19.06 15.76 2.66
N TRP A 584 19.74 14.79 2.05
CA TRP A 584 20.73 13.97 2.76
C TRP A 584 22.12 14.60 2.76
N GLN A 585 22.39 15.62 1.93
CA GLN A 585 23.69 16.30 1.86
C GLN A 585 23.80 17.46 2.88
N GLN A 586 22.68 18.02 3.30
CA GLN A 586 22.63 19.07 4.32
C GLN A 586 22.77 18.46 5.72
N ARG A 587 23.61 19.03 6.59
CA ARG A 587 23.80 18.53 7.97
C ARG A 587 22.56 18.82 8.80
N GLU A 588 22.17 17.88 9.66
CA GLU A 588 21.04 18.05 10.59
C GLU A 588 21.24 19.26 11.54
N GLU A 589 22.49 19.64 11.83
CA GLU A 589 22.86 20.81 12.64
C GLU A 589 22.63 22.15 11.93
N ASP A 590 22.74 22.22 10.60
CA ASP A 590 22.46 23.43 9.81
C ASP A 590 20.94 23.68 9.61
N GLN A 591 20.12 22.74 10.10
CA GLN A 591 18.70 22.60 9.78
C GLN A 591 17.77 22.72 11.00
N LEU A 592 18.29 22.75 12.22
CA LEU A 592 17.45 23.07 13.38
C LEU A 592 16.91 24.50 13.19
N PRO A 593 15.58 24.72 13.22
CA PRO A 593 15.06 26.08 13.28
C PRO A 593 15.70 26.75 14.50
N GLU A 594 16.33 27.90 14.33
CA GLU A 594 16.64 28.78 15.46
C GLU A 594 15.33 28.91 16.25
N ASP A 595 15.32 28.43 17.49
CA ASP A 595 14.15 28.49 18.34
C ASP A 595 13.65 29.95 18.35
N PRO A 596 12.40 30.25 17.97
CA PRO A 596 11.87 31.61 18.08
C PRO A 596 11.86 32.12 19.53
N GLN A 597 12.07 31.22 20.51
CA GLN A 597 12.21 31.55 21.92
C GLN A 597 13.64 31.91 22.34
N ALA A 598 14.65 31.74 21.48
CA ALA A 598 16.04 32.06 21.80
C ALA A 598 16.41 33.53 21.51
N GLN A 599 15.51 34.33 20.93
CA GLN A 599 15.76 35.75 20.59
C GLN A 599 15.08 36.76 21.53
N GLU A 600 14.43 36.35 22.61
CA GLU A 600 13.90 37.26 23.64
C GLU A 600 14.61 37.23 25.00
N ASP A 601 15.66 36.43 25.20
CA ASP A 601 16.47 36.46 26.43
C ASP A 601 17.78 37.25 26.23
N ASN A 602 17.64 38.53 25.87
CA ASN A 602 18.69 39.55 26.10
C ASN A 602 18.27 40.43 27.29
N GLU A 603 18.14 39.81 28.47
CA GLU A 603 18.22 40.51 29.76
C GLU A 603 19.34 39.89 30.61
N PRO A 604 20.24 40.70 31.20
CA PRO A 604 21.45 40.21 31.83
C PRO A 604 21.18 39.91 33.31
N ASP A 605 20.46 38.83 33.64
CA ASP A 605 20.40 38.35 35.03
C ASP A 605 19.95 36.89 35.10
N ARG A 606 20.88 35.96 34.89
CA ARG A 606 20.82 34.63 35.52
C ARG A 606 22.18 34.25 36.10
N PRO A 607 22.24 33.86 37.38
CA PRO A 607 23.49 33.53 38.05
C PRO A 607 24.06 32.21 37.53
N GLN A 608 25.37 32.20 37.31
CA GLN A 608 26.17 31.00 37.03
C GLN A 608 25.98 29.97 38.14
N ILE A 609 25.57 28.77 37.79
CA ILE A 609 25.55 27.63 38.71
C ILE A 609 26.94 27.01 38.68
N GLU A 610 27.76 27.36 39.67
CA GLU A 610 28.96 26.57 40.00
C GLU A 610 28.52 25.26 40.67
N PHE A 611 29.10 24.15 40.19
CA PHE A 611 28.95 22.85 40.82
C PHE A 611 29.68 22.84 42.17
N VAL A 612 28.92 22.86 43.26
CA VAL A 612 29.41 22.45 44.58
C VAL A 612 28.68 21.19 45.01
N SER A 613 29.46 20.14 45.26
CA SER A 613 29.02 18.84 45.75
C SER A 613 28.33 18.93 47.10
N GLY A 614 27.17 18.28 47.21
CA GLY A 614 26.61 17.81 48.48
C GLY A 614 25.42 18.61 48.99
N LEU A 615 24.20 18.11 48.71
CA LEU A 615 23.10 17.92 49.67
C LEU A 615 21.86 17.35 48.95
N VAL A 616 21.09 16.58 49.70
CA VAL A 616 19.93 15.76 49.29
C VAL A 616 18.87 16.59 48.53
N LYS A 617 18.48 16.12 47.34
CA LYS A 617 17.33 16.66 46.58
C LYS A 617 16.03 16.37 47.33
N ILE A 618 15.31 17.43 47.69
CA ILE A 618 13.91 17.34 48.12
C ILE A 618 13.05 17.62 46.88
N ASP A 619 12.28 16.61 46.45
CA ASP A 619 11.35 16.72 45.33
C ASP A 619 10.16 17.62 45.69
N THR A 620 10.18 18.87 45.22
CA THR A 620 9.07 19.82 45.32
C THR A 620 7.97 19.58 44.27
N SER A 621 8.06 18.50 43.47
CA SER A 621 7.10 18.17 42.41
C SER A 621 5.75 17.60 42.89
N LYS A 622 5.54 17.48 44.21
CA LYS A 622 4.32 16.85 44.77
C LYS A 622 3.36 17.79 45.52
N MET A 623 3.57 19.11 45.51
CA MET A 623 2.74 20.03 46.31
C MET A 623 1.80 20.96 45.55
N PHE A 624 1.80 20.96 44.21
CA PHE A 624 0.83 21.73 43.44
C PHE A 624 0.29 20.88 42.28
N PRO A 625 -1.01 20.53 42.25
CA PRO A 625 -1.64 20.04 41.04
C PRO A 625 -1.76 21.24 40.10
N THR A 626 -0.78 21.43 39.22
CA THR A 626 -0.93 22.31 38.07
C THR A 626 -2.08 21.73 37.24
N PRO A 627 -3.15 22.49 36.94
CA PRO A 627 -4.18 21.99 36.04
C PRO A 627 -3.48 21.71 34.71
N GLN A 628 -3.43 20.44 34.32
CA GLN A 628 -3.07 20.02 32.98
C GLN A 628 -4.15 20.56 32.04
N LEU A 629 -4.01 21.83 31.65
CA LEU A 629 -4.49 22.28 30.36
C LEU A 629 -3.93 21.28 29.36
N ALA A 630 -4.81 20.52 28.72
CA ALA A 630 -4.47 19.61 27.64
C ALA A 630 -3.43 20.31 26.75
N GLN A 631 -2.17 19.86 26.83
CA GLN A 631 -1.12 20.32 25.95
C GLN A 631 -1.65 20.06 24.55
N GLN A 632 -2.05 21.13 23.87
CA GLN A 632 -2.42 21.02 22.46
C GLN A 632 -1.17 20.49 21.77
N ASP A 633 -1.24 19.25 21.28
CA ASP A 633 -0.19 18.61 20.50
C ASP A 633 0.12 19.50 19.29
N LEU A 634 1.07 20.41 19.43
CA LEU A 634 1.61 21.12 18.28
C LEU A 634 2.16 20.06 17.32
N PRO A 635 1.91 20.19 16.00
CA PRO A 635 2.37 19.22 15.02
C PRO A 635 3.89 19.20 15.00
N ARG A 636 4.48 18.21 15.70
CA ARG A 636 5.93 18.01 15.76
C ARG A 636 6.39 17.42 14.43
N TRP A 637 7.37 18.08 13.81
CA TRP A 637 8.06 17.53 12.65
C TRP A 637 8.75 16.22 13.06
N SER A 638 8.65 15.20 12.19
CA SER A 638 9.35 13.93 12.38
C SER A 638 10.29 13.70 11.20
N PRO A 639 11.61 13.67 11.44
CA PRO A 639 12.58 13.53 10.36
C PRO A 639 12.43 12.19 9.63
N GLU A 640 12.01 11.14 10.33
CA GLU A 640 11.79 9.81 9.75
C GLU A 640 10.65 9.79 8.72
N VAL A 641 9.52 10.42 9.02
CA VAL A 641 8.37 10.49 8.09
C VAL A 641 8.70 11.41 6.93
N HIS A 642 9.43 12.51 7.19
CA HIS A 642 9.95 13.39 6.14
C HIS A 642 10.81 12.59 5.16
N ARG A 643 11.85 11.89 5.65
CA ARG A 643 12.74 11.08 4.82
C ARG A 643 12.00 9.94 4.09
N ALA A 644 11.03 9.30 4.73
CA ALA A 644 10.21 8.28 4.08
C ALA A 644 9.35 8.86 2.92
N ALA A 645 8.72 10.01 3.12
CA ALA A 645 7.97 10.69 2.06
C ALA A 645 8.88 11.14 0.90
N ALA A 646 10.08 11.63 1.21
CA ALA A 646 11.13 11.95 0.24
C ALA A 646 11.53 10.74 -0.62
N LEU A 647 11.76 9.57 -0.02
CA LEU A 647 12.08 8.34 -0.76
C LEU A 647 10.95 7.89 -1.70
N ARG A 648 9.68 8.16 -1.34
CA ARG A 648 8.53 7.91 -2.21
C ARG A 648 8.52 8.85 -3.42
N VAL A 649 8.94 10.11 -3.26
CA VAL A 649 9.13 11.04 -4.40
C VAL A 649 10.22 10.56 -5.35
N ILE A 650 11.32 10.00 -4.84
CA ILE A 650 12.37 9.39 -5.67
C ILE A 650 11.81 8.18 -6.45
N ALA A 651 11.02 7.32 -5.79
CA ALA A 651 10.36 6.21 -6.46
C ALA A 651 9.40 6.68 -7.56
N ALA A 652 8.56 7.68 -7.29
CA ALA A 652 7.66 8.27 -8.29
C ALA A 652 8.43 8.87 -9.47
N SER A 653 9.55 9.54 -9.20
CA SER A 653 10.45 10.09 -10.23
C SER A 653 11.07 9.00 -11.09
N SER A 654 11.42 7.85 -10.50
CA SER A 654 11.94 6.70 -11.23
C SER A 654 10.90 6.05 -12.14
N MET A 655 9.65 5.93 -11.69
CA MET A 655 8.53 5.43 -12.50
C MET A 655 8.23 6.35 -13.68
N ALA A 656 8.32 7.66 -13.48
CA ALA A 656 8.14 8.68 -14.50
C ALA A 656 9.26 8.67 -15.57
N LEU A 657 10.52 8.47 -15.17
CA LEU A 657 11.70 8.53 -16.06
C LEU A 657 12.08 7.18 -16.67
N GLN A 658 11.71 6.07 -16.04
CA GLN A 658 12.07 4.71 -16.41
C GLN A 658 13.58 4.58 -16.68
N ALA A 659 14.00 4.08 -17.85
CA ALA A 659 15.41 3.94 -18.23
C ALA A 659 16.19 5.27 -18.20
N ALA A 660 15.53 6.42 -18.36
CA ALA A 660 16.18 7.73 -18.28
C ALA A 660 16.54 8.17 -16.85
N PHE A 661 16.24 7.34 -15.84
CA PHE A 661 16.58 7.57 -14.43
C PHE A 661 18.05 7.24 -14.09
N ALA A 662 18.70 6.34 -14.86
CA ALA A 662 20.07 5.89 -14.59
C ALA A 662 21.10 7.00 -14.23
N PRO A 663 21.20 8.15 -14.92
CA PRO A 663 22.17 9.19 -14.56
C PRO A 663 21.89 9.87 -13.21
N LEU A 664 20.67 9.75 -12.66
CA LEU A 664 20.31 10.29 -11.35
C LEU A 664 20.71 9.37 -10.19
N LEU A 665 21.13 8.12 -10.47
CA LEU A 665 21.61 7.19 -9.45
C LEU A 665 22.83 7.75 -8.71
N LEU A 666 23.67 8.54 -9.38
CA LEU A 666 24.79 9.26 -8.76
C LEU A 666 24.35 10.09 -7.54
N HIS A 667 23.16 10.69 -7.59
CA HIS A 667 22.63 11.53 -6.50
C HIS A 667 21.72 10.75 -5.54
N THR A 668 20.93 9.81 -6.06
CA THR A 668 19.82 9.18 -5.32
C THR A 668 20.20 7.89 -4.61
N LEU A 669 21.30 7.22 -5.02
CA LEU A 669 21.66 5.91 -4.49
C LEU A 669 22.12 5.97 -3.03
N TYR A 670 22.96 6.95 -2.66
CA TYR A 670 23.37 7.12 -1.26
C TYR A 670 22.19 7.39 -0.32
N PRO A 671 21.27 8.35 -0.60
CA PRO A 671 20.05 8.55 0.21
C PRO A 671 19.25 7.26 0.47
N ILE A 672 19.07 6.43 -0.57
CA ILE A 672 18.35 5.15 -0.45
C ILE A 672 19.12 4.18 0.46
N LEU A 673 20.43 4.03 0.27
CA LEU A 673 21.27 3.14 1.07
C LEU A 673 21.39 3.60 2.53
N HIS A 674 21.52 4.90 2.77
CA HIS A 674 21.51 5.49 4.10
C HIS A 674 20.20 5.19 4.84
N ALA A 675 19.07 5.28 4.14
CA ALA A 675 17.77 4.96 4.72
C ALA A 675 17.58 3.46 5.04
N LEU A 676 18.26 2.54 4.32
CA LEU A 676 18.28 1.11 4.62
C LEU A 676 19.00 0.76 5.93
N VAL A 677 19.98 1.58 6.32
CA VAL A 677 20.78 1.40 7.54
C VAL A 677 20.08 1.96 8.79
N SER A 678 19.13 2.88 8.60
CA SER A 678 18.51 3.62 9.70
C SER A 678 17.87 2.71 10.77
N PRO A 679 17.88 3.08 12.07
CA PRO A 679 17.21 2.32 13.12
C PRO A 679 15.67 2.28 12.98
N SER A 680 15.06 3.17 12.20
CA SER A 680 13.61 3.18 11.98
C SER A 680 13.14 2.10 11.00
N ALA A 681 12.26 1.21 11.45
CA ALA A 681 11.73 0.13 10.61
C ALA A 681 10.91 0.65 9.42
N VAL A 682 10.19 1.75 9.60
CA VAL A 682 9.40 2.40 8.53
C VAL A 682 10.32 2.93 7.43
N LEU A 683 11.43 3.57 7.82
CA LEU A 683 12.40 4.11 6.86
C LEU A 683 13.13 2.99 6.11
N ARG A 684 13.56 1.93 6.80
CA ARG A 684 14.20 0.75 6.16
C ARG A 684 13.27 0.06 5.16
N SER A 685 12.02 -0.18 5.54
CA SER A 685 11.05 -0.82 4.66
C SER A 685 10.74 0.06 3.45
N THR A 686 10.54 1.37 3.66
CA THR A 686 10.31 2.33 2.56
C THR A 686 11.51 2.36 1.61
N ALA A 687 12.73 2.40 2.12
CA ALA A 687 13.95 2.39 1.31
C ALA A 687 14.10 1.09 0.50
N THR A 688 13.73 -0.05 1.08
CA THR A 688 13.72 -1.35 0.39
C THR A 688 12.75 -1.31 -0.79
N THR A 689 11.50 -0.90 -0.56
CA THR A 689 10.50 -0.76 -1.62
C THR A 689 10.93 0.25 -2.69
N THR A 690 11.50 1.39 -2.29
CA THR A 690 12.04 2.38 -3.24
C THR A 690 13.16 1.78 -4.10
N LEU A 691 14.09 1.02 -3.51
CA LEU A 691 15.18 0.38 -4.25
C LEU A 691 14.65 -0.65 -5.28
N HIS A 692 13.66 -1.47 -4.90
CA HIS A 692 13.00 -2.40 -5.82
C HIS A 692 12.29 -1.68 -6.97
N ARG A 693 11.52 -0.61 -6.68
CA ARG A 693 10.84 0.18 -7.71
C ARG A 693 11.82 0.86 -8.66
N VAL A 694 12.90 1.45 -8.14
CA VAL A 694 13.96 2.07 -8.94
C VAL A 694 14.67 1.04 -9.83
N ALA A 695 14.97 -0.16 -9.29
CA ALA A 695 15.56 -1.25 -10.06
C ALA A 695 14.65 -1.68 -11.23
N ARG A 696 13.37 -1.94 -10.95
CA ARG A 696 12.35 -2.31 -11.95
C ARG A 696 12.19 -1.22 -13.01
N ALA A 697 12.03 0.03 -12.60
CA ALA A 697 11.83 1.16 -13.52
C ALA A 697 13.05 1.43 -14.41
N SER A 698 14.26 1.20 -13.89
CA SER A 698 15.51 1.39 -14.64
C SER A 698 15.89 0.18 -15.51
N GLY A 699 15.10 -0.91 -15.50
CA GLY A 699 15.30 -2.10 -16.32
C GLY A 699 16.22 -3.17 -15.72
N PHE A 700 16.51 -3.13 -14.42
CA PHE A 700 17.29 -4.16 -13.73
C PHE A 700 16.38 -5.24 -13.13
N ALA A 701 16.79 -6.51 -13.24
CA ALA A 701 16.03 -7.64 -12.71
C ALA A 701 15.99 -7.68 -11.18
N THR A 702 17.08 -7.29 -10.52
CA THR A 702 17.20 -7.30 -9.05
C THR A 702 17.88 -6.01 -8.55
N PRO A 703 17.58 -5.56 -7.32
CA PRO A 703 18.33 -4.50 -6.65
C PRO A 703 19.85 -4.73 -6.63
N ARG A 704 20.27 -5.99 -6.47
CA ARG A 704 21.68 -6.39 -6.51
C ARG A 704 22.33 -6.04 -7.85
N ASN A 705 21.68 -6.35 -8.97
CA ASN A 705 22.21 -6.03 -10.30
C ASN A 705 22.32 -4.51 -10.52
N LEU A 706 21.36 -3.73 -10.01
CA LEU A 706 21.43 -2.26 -10.05
C LEU A 706 22.64 -1.73 -9.27
N LEU A 707 22.87 -2.26 -8.06
CA LEU A 707 23.99 -1.87 -7.21
C LEU A 707 25.34 -2.28 -7.82
N MET A 708 25.44 -3.48 -8.38
CA MET A 708 26.66 -3.95 -9.06
C MET A 708 27.03 -3.05 -10.26
N ALA A 709 26.05 -2.70 -11.10
CA ALA A 709 26.29 -1.87 -12.28
C ALA A 709 26.67 -0.41 -11.96
N ASN A 710 26.25 0.09 -10.79
CA ASN A 710 26.43 1.48 -10.36
C ASN A 710 27.23 1.58 -9.05
N PHE A 711 28.07 0.58 -8.76
CA PHE A 711 28.76 0.46 -7.48
C PHE A 711 29.63 1.68 -7.18
N ASP A 712 30.33 2.19 -8.19
CA ASP A 712 31.26 3.31 -8.02
C ASP A 712 30.54 4.58 -7.51
N TYR A 713 29.25 4.77 -7.85
CA TYR A 713 28.44 5.87 -7.32
C TYR A 713 28.11 5.71 -5.84
N ALA A 714 27.74 4.50 -5.41
CA ALA A 714 27.48 4.20 -4.00
C ALA A 714 28.76 4.30 -3.16
N LEU A 715 29.87 3.77 -3.69
CA LEU A 715 31.18 3.83 -3.05
C LEU A 715 31.64 5.27 -2.88
N ALA A 716 31.62 6.08 -3.94
CA ALA A 716 32.04 7.48 -3.88
C ALA A 716 31.19 8.29 -2.90
N GLY A 717 29.87 8.06 -2.87
CA GLY A 717 28.96 8.75 -1.95
C GLY A 717 29.15 8.37 -0.48
N ALA A 718 29.47 7.10 -0.19
CA ALA A 718 29.79 6.65 1.17
C ALA A 718 31.19 7.11 1.61
N ALA A 719 32.20 6.96 0.74
CA ALA A 719 33.58 7.37 1.00
C ALA A 719 33.69 8.88 1.25
N SER A 720 33.01 9.72 0.45
CA SER A 720 33.05 11.17 0.65
C SER A 720 32.55 11.62 2.03
N ARG A 721 31.73 10.81 2.68
CA ARG A 721 31.18 11.07 4.03
C ARG A 721 31.95 10.37 5.14
N LEU A 722 32.97 9.60 4.80
CA LEU A 722 34.02 9.18 5.73
C LEU A 722 35.15 10.21 5.80
N LEU A 723 35.19 11.18 4.87
CA LEU A 723 36.11 12.30 4.93
C LEU A 723 35.84 13.18 6.16
N ARG A 724 36.92 13.68 6.78
CA ARG A 724 36.89 14.53 7.99
C ARG A 724 35.89 15.70 7.92
N ALA A 725 35.71 16.28 6.72
CA ALA A 725 34.81 17.41 6.50
C ALA A 725 33.32 17.06 6.48
N GLN A 726 32.94 15.78 6.34
CA GLN A 726 31.54 15.34 6.21
C GLN A 726 31.25 14.06 7.00
N LEU A 727 32.01 13.81 8.08
CA LEU A 727 31.96 12.56 8.83
C LEU A 727 30.53 12.22 9.28
N ASP A 728 29.98 11.19 8.66
CA ASP A 728 28.68 10.62 8.94
C ASP A 728 28.87 9.24 9.58
N VAL A 729 28.33 9.04 10.78
CA VAL A 729 28.48 7.79 11.54
C VAL A 729 27.79 6.62 10.82
N ASP A 730 26.72 6.91 10.08
CA ASP A 730 25.95 5.91 9.36
C ASP A 730 26.60 5.53 8.02
N ALA A 731 27.53 6.34 7.48
CA ALA A 731 28.24 6.04 6.23
C ALA A 731 29.06 4.75 6.30
N ALA A 732 29.67 4.45 7.46
CA ALA A 732 30.36 3.18 7.68
C ALA A 732 29.39 1.98 7.61
N SER A 733 28.19 2.14 8.18
CA SER A 733 27.17 1.10 8.12
C SER A 733 26.57 0.94 6.71
N VAL A 734 26.49 2.03 5.93
CA VAL A 734 26.14 1.99 4.50
C VAL A 734 27.17 1.18 3.73
N LEU A 735 28.46 1.41 3.97
CA LEU A 735 29.55 0.67 3.34
C LEU A 735 29.49 -0.82 3.70
N HIS A 736 29.20 -1.16 4.95
CA HIS A 736 29.00 -2.54 5.39
C HIS A 736 27.87 -3.23 4.62
N ILE A 737 26.69 -2.60 4.51
CA ILE A 737 25.56 -3.16 3.75
C ILE A 737 25.89 -3.25 2.25
N LEU A 738 26.57 -2.25 1.69
CA LEU A 738 26.94 -2.22 0.28
C LEU A 738 27.85 -3.41 -0.08
N VAL A 739 28.88 -3.69 0.74
CA VAL A 739 29.76 -4.85 0.57
C VAL A 739 28.98 -6.16 0.65
N ARG A 740 28.07 -6.26 1.64
CA ARG A 740 27.24 -7.44 1.85
C ARG A 740 26.27 -7.73 0.70
N LEU A 741 25.68 -6.70 0.09
CA LEU A 741 24.70 -6.85 -0.98
C LEU A 741 25.34 -7.15 -2.35
N VAL A 742 26.53 -6.60 -2.61
CA VAL A 742 27.19 -6.66 -3.91
C VAL A 742 28.01 -7.95 -4.06
N GLY A 743 28.79 -8.34 -3.04
CA GLY A 743 29.67 -9.51 -3.06
C GLY A 743 31.12 -9.19 -3.42
N GLY A 744 31.93 -10.22 -3.71
CA GLY A 744 33.39 -10.11 -3.71
C GLY A 744 34.06 -9.58 -4.97
N ASP A 745 33.35 -9.54 -6.10
CA ASP A 745 33.80 -8.93 -7.37
C ASP A 745 34.21 -7.45 -7.26
N VAL A 746 33.93 -6.84 -6.11
CA VAL A 746 34.05 -5.40 -5.87
C VAL A 746 35.10 -5.05 -4.82
N VAL A 747 35.63 -6.03 -4.10
CA VAL A 747 36.69 -5.82 -3.09
C VAL A 747 37.94 -5.19 -3.72
N ASP A 748 38.27 -5.54 -4.97
CA ASP A 748 39.41 -4.97 -5.71
C ASP A 748 39.26 -3.45 -5.94
N ARG A 749 38.03 -2.93 -6.03
CA ARG A 749 37.75 -1.50 -6.24
C ARG A 749 37.71 -0.69 -4.94
N MET A 750 37.68 -1.37 -3.79
CA MET A 750 37.52 -0.74 -2.47
C MET A 750 38.84 -0.46 -1.75
N GLY A 751 39.99 -0.79 -2.35
CA GLY A 751 41.30 -0.64 -1.71
C GLY A 751 41.54 0.73 -1.08
N ASP A 752 41.24 1.80 -1.80
CA ASP A 752 41.41 3.18 -1.33
C ASP A 752 40.46 3.53 -0.17
N VAL A 753 39.22 3.03 -0.20
CA VAL A 753 38.23 3.26 0.86
C VAL A 753 38.56 2.45 2.11
N VAL A 754 39.14 1.26 1.96
CA VAL A 754 39.67 0.47 3.09
C VAL A 754 40.84 1.21 3.75
N ALA A 755 41.72 1.85 2.97
CA ALA A 755 42.77 2.71 3.51
C ALA A 755 42.19 3.92 4.28
N GLU A 756 41.16 4.57 3.73
CA GLU A 756 40.45 5.67 4.40
C GLU A 756 39.77 5.22 5.71
N CYS A 757 39.22 4.00 5.77
CA CYS A 757 38.68 3.43 7.00
C CYS A 757 39.76 3.31 8.08
N PHE A 758 41.00 2.94 7.73
CA PHE A 758 42.11 2.91 8.68
C PHE A 758 42.53 4.29 9.15
N GLU A 759 42.58 5.28 8.25
CA GLU A 759 42.86 6.67 8.66
C GLU A 759 41.82 7.20 9.65
N ARG A 760 40.54 6.86 9.45
CA ARG A 760 39.45 7.25 10.36
C ARG A 760 39.46 6.48 11.67
N LEU A 761 39.81 5.20 11.64
CA LEU A 761 40.04 4.41 12.85
C LEU A 761 41.19 5.00 13.69
N ASP A 762 42.30 5.39 13.06
CA ASP A 762 43.45 5.99 13.72
C ASP A 762 43.10 7.38 14.29
N GLU A 763 42.33 8.19 13.57
CA GLU A 763 41.94 9.55 13.99
C GLU A 763 40.85 9.57 15.07
N TYR A 764 39.84 8.70 14.97
CA TYR A 764 38.64 8.70 15.83
C TYR A 764 38.57 7.48 16.76
N HIS A 765 39.70 6.89 17.13
CA HIS A 765 39.79 5.74 18.03
C HIS A 765 39.13 5.94 19.41
N GLY A 766 38.80 7.17 19.82
CA GLY A 766 38.06 7.47 21.05
C GLY A 766 36.53 7.39 20.93
N TYR A 767 35.97 7.27 19.73
CA TYR A 767 34.52 7.22 19.50
C TYR A 767 34.06 5.78 19.27
N GLU A 768 33.55 5.14 20.33
CA GLU A 768 33.26 3.70 20.31
C GLU A 768 32.29 3.28 19.19
N VAL A 769 31.23 4.04 18.95
CA VAL A 769 30.21 3.72 17.93
C VAL A 769 30.81 3.73 16.53
N LEU A 770 31.64 4.73 16.20
CA LEU A 770 32.25 4.83 14.88
C LEU A 770 33.29 3.73 14.65
N VAL A 771 34.13 3.45 15.65
CA VAL A 771 35.10 2.34 15.60
C VAL A 771 34.38 1.02 15.41
N GLU A 772 33.28 0.80 16.13
CA GLU A 772 32.45 -0.39 16.01
C GLU A 772 31.91 -0.58 14.58
N ARG A 773 31.37 0.49 13.96
CA ARG A 773 30.87 0.42 12.57
C ARG A 773 31.98 0.23 11.54
N LEU A 774 33.13 0.90 11.69
CA LEU A 774 34.27 0.74 10.79
C LEU A 774 34.87 -0.67 10.85
N VAL A 775 34.93 -1.28 12.04
CA VAL A 775 35.37 -2.68 12.20
C VAL A 775 34.37 -3.65 11.55
N ASP A 776 33.06 -3.36 11.56
CA ASP A 776 32.07 -4.17 10.84
C ASP A 776 32.25 -4.14 9.32
N VAL A 777 32.67 -2.99 8.76
CA VAL A 777 33.04 -2.91 7.34
C VAL A 777 34.22 -3.83 7.05
N LEU A 778 35.30 -3.71 7.83
CA LEU A 778 36.49 -4.54 7.64
C LEU A 778 36.18 -6.02 7.79
N GLY A 779 35.34 -6.40 8.77
CA GLY A 779 34.88 -7.76 8.97
C GLY A 779 34.09 -8.31 7.80
N GLU A 780 33.21 -7.50 7.22
CA GLU A 780 32.43 -7.90 6.05
C GLU A 780 33.30 -8.05 4.80
N VAL A 781 34.29 -7.17 4.60
CA VAL A 781 35.28 -7.31 3.53
C VAL A 781 36.04 -8.62 3.66
N VAL A 782 36.52 -8.97 4.86
CA VAL A 782 37.20 -10.25 5.13
C VAL A 782 36.26 -11.43 4.89
N ARG A 783 35.00 -11.35 5.30
CA ARG A 783 33.99 -12.40 5.09
C ARG A 783 33.75 -12.65 3.60
N VAL A 784 33.56 -11.59 2.82
CA VAL A 784 33.33 -11.67 1.38
C VAL A 784 34.56 -12.23 0.65
N VAL A 785 35.77 -11.83 1.04
CA VAL A 785 37.01 -12.42 0.50
C VAL A 785 37.10 -13.90 0.84
N LYS A 786 36.68 -14.33 2.04
CA LYS A 786 36.64 -15.74 2.42
C LYS A 786 35.67 -16.52 1.54
N ASP A 787 34.45 -16.03 1.34
CA ASP A 787 33.44 -16.68 0.51
C ASP A 787 33.92 -16.79 -0.95
N ASP A 788 34.56 -15.75 -1.49
CA ASP A 788 35.14 -15.74 -2.84
C ASP A 788 36.29 -16.74 -3.01
N VAL A 789 37.19 -16.83 -2.03
CA VAL A 789 38.29 -17.80 -2.04
C VAL A 789 37.73 -19.22 -1.98
N GLN A 790 36.72 -19.46 -1.14
CA GLN A 790 36.03 -20.76 -1.04
C GLN A 790 35.24 -21.12 -2.30
N ALA A 791 34.66 -20.15 -3.01
CA ALA A 791 33.92 -20.37 -4.25
C ALA A 791 34.82 -20.58 -5.48
N ARG A 792 36.02 -19.95 -5.50
CA ARG A 792 37.00 -20.09 -6.58
C ARG A 792 37.83 -21.37 -6.52
N GLU A 793 37.80 -22.08 -5.39
CA GLU A 793 38.34 -23.44 -5.29
C GLU A 793 37.25 -24.45 -5.69
N PRO A 794 37.18 -24.93 -6.94
CA PRO A 794 36.39 -26.11 -7.23
C PRO A 794 36.95 -27.25 -6.39
N ILE A 795 36.06 -27.94 -5.70
CA ILE A 795 36.27 -29.24 -5.05
C ILE A 795 36.96 -30.16 -6.07
N ALA A 796 38.29 -30.14 -6.09
CA ALA A 796 39.09 -31.12 -6.78
C ALA A 796 39.04 -32.36 -5.89
N GLN A 797 37.96 -33.14 -6.04
CA GLN A 797 37.92 -34.53 -5.65
C GLN A 797 39.04 -35.26 -6.41
N ARG A 798 40.26 -35.21 -5.88
CA ARG A 798 41.20 -36.31 -6.07
C ARG A 798 40.65 -37.48 -5.26
N PRO A 799 40.44 -38.65 -5.87
CA PRO A 799 40.00 -39.83 -5.13
C PRO A 799 40.98 -40.09 -3.99
N ALA A 800 40.46 -40.48 -2.83
CA ALA A 800 41.25 -41.01 -1.74
C ALA A 800 41.94 -42.30 -2.20
N GLU A 801 43.10 -42.16 -2.83
CA GLU A 801 44.06 -43.25 -2.94
C GLU A 801 44.86 -43.27 -1.64
N THR A 802 44.63 -44.35 -0.92
CA THR A 802 45.45 -44.85 0.18
C THR A 802 46.93 -44.80 -0.18
N VAL A 803 47.63 -43.76 0.27
CA VAL A 803 49.09 -43.75 0.29
C VAL A 803 49.53 -44.22 1.68
N SER A 804 49.72 -45.54 1.76
CA SER A 804 50.56 -46.16 2.77
C SER A 804 52.02 -45.79 2.50
N SER A 805 52.51 -44.72 3.11
CA SER A 805 53.95 -44.49 3.28
C SER A 805 54.15 -43.34 4.26
N ALA A 806 53.93 -43.64 5.54
CA ALA A 806 54.65 -42.94 6.60
C ALA A 806 56.09 -43.42 6.52
N GLU A 807 56.92 -42.69 5.78
CA GLU A 807 58.37 -42.82 5.85
C GLU A 807 58.79 -42.57 7.30
N GLU A 808 59.46 -43.60 7.84
CA GLU A 808 60.02 -43.65 9.18
C GLU A 808 61.03 -42.51 9.37
N ARG A 809 60.63 -41.48 10.10
CA ARG A 809 61.58 -40.65 10.85
C ARG A 809 61.80 -41.31 12.21
N PRO A 810 63.04 -41.42 12.72
CA PRO A 810 63.33 -42.17 13.94
C PRO A 810 62.88 -41.38 15.17
N ASP A 811 61.66 -41.63 15.63
CA ASP A 811 61.12 -41.08 16.87
C ASP A 811 61.77 -41.77 18.09
N LEU A 812 62.77 -41.13 18.69
CA LEU A 812 63.53 -41.61 19.85
C LEU A 812 62.74 -41.71 21.17
N PHE A 813 61.44 -41.39 21.20
CA PHE A 813 60.67 -41.32 22.45
C PHE A 813 59.20 -41.76 22.31
N ARG A 814 58.96 -43.01 21.89
CA ARG A 814 57.69 -43.71 22.18
C ARG A 814 57.86 -44.64 23.40
N PRO A 815 56.97 -44.60 24.40
CA PRO A 815 56.88 -45.65 25.42
C PRO A 815 56.53 -46.98 24.74
N TRP A 816 57.29 -48.04 25.03
CA TRP A 816 57.05 -49.37 24.46
C TRP A 816 55.66 -49.89 24.84
N SER A 817 54.88 -50.32 23.84
CA SER A 817 53.64 -51.07 24.10
C SER A 817 53.96 -52.47 24.61
N MET A 818 53.13 -53.04 25.49
CA MET A 818 53.32 -54.38 26.06
C MET A 818 53.49 -55.46 24.96
N GLY A 819 52.82 -55.31 23.82
CA GLY A 819 52.99 -56.20 22.66
C GLY A 819 54.35 -56.10 21.97
N GLN A 820 54.95 -54.90 21.94
CA GLN A 820 56.31 -54.65 21.42
C GLN A 820 57.39 -55.15 22.40
N LEU A 821 57.14 -55.03 23.71
CA LEU A 821 58.00 -55.60 24.76
C LEU A 821 58.07 -57.11 24.65
N LEU A 822 56.93 -57.79 24.47
CA LEU A 822 56.84 -59.25 24.35
C LEU A 822 57.49 -59.77 23.06
N THR A 823 57.31 -59.07 21.94
CA THR A 823 57.97 -59.41 20.66
C THR A 823 59.48 -59.14 20.67
N TRP A 824 59.95 -58.14 21.44
CA TRP A 824 61.38 -57.93 21.68
C TRP A 824 61.97 -58.99 22.62
N LEU A 825 61.22 -59.42 23.65
CA LEU A 825 61.64 -60.47 24.58
C LEU A 825 61.87 -61.81 23.87
N ASP A 826 60.98 -62.16 22.93
CA ASP A 826 61.06 -63.39 22.12
C ASP A 826 62.25 -63.37 21.13
N LYS A 827 62.66 -62.18 20.67
CA LYS A 827 63.74 -62.00 19.68
C LYS A 827 65.11 -61.69 20.30
N ARG A 828 65.21 -61.67 21.64
CA ARG A 828 66.42 -61.26 22.39
C ARG A 828 67.65 -62.16 22.17
N HIS A 829 67.46 -63.39 21.69
CA HIS A 829 68.55 -64.37 21.52
C HIS A 829 68.96 -64.58 20.05
N ASP A 830 68.35 -63.85 19.11
CA ASP A 830 68.77 -63.89 17.71
C ASP A 830 69.96 -62.94 17.51
N THR A 831 71.10 -63.50 17.11
CA THR A 831 72.27 -62.73 16.69
C THR A 831 71.90 -61.90 15.45
N PRO A 832 71.97 -60.55 15.48
CA PRO A 832 71.57 -59.75 14.33
C PRO A 832 72.52 -60.02 13.13
N PRO A 833 71.99 -60.25 11.92
CA PRO A 833 72.81 -60.28 10.72
C PRO A 833 73.38 -58.87 10.46
N GLN A 834 74.68 -58.81 10.19
CA GLN A 834 75.37 -57.59 9.79
C GLN A 834 74.76 -57.05 8.48
N PRO A 835 74.30 -55.79 8.43
CA PRO A 835 73.97 -55.16 7.16
C PRO A 835 75.25 -54.83 6.37
N PRO A 836 75.21 -54.90 5.02
CA PRO A 836 76.35 -54.59 4.17
C PRO A 836 76.75 -53.11 4.29
N VAL A 837 78.05 -52.86 4.34
CA VAL A 837 78.67 -51.54 4.33
C VAL A 837 78.57 -50.98 2.91
N GLU A 838 77.77 -49.93 2.72
CA GLU A 838 77.91 -49.01 1.59
C GLU A 838 78.57 -47.73 2.12
N GLU A 839 79.73 -47.43 1.54
CA GLU A 839 80.53 -46.23 1.80
C GLU A 839 79.81 -45.02 1.21
N ASP A 840 79.32 -44.13 2.07
CA ASP A 840 79.08 -42.74 1.68
C ASP A 840 79.75 -41.78 2.68
N ASP A 841 80.43 -40.84 2.07
CA ASP A 841 81.49 -39.96 2.55
C ASP A 841 80.99 -39.00 3.65
N VAL A 842 81.44 -39.21 4.88
CA VAL A 842 81.19 -38.30 6.01
C VAL A 842 82.08 -37.06 5.82
N GLY A 843 81.49 -36.02 5.24
CA GLY A 843 82.09 -34.68 5.21
C GLY A 843 82.47 -34.19 6.62
N PRO A 844 83.50 -33.33 6.74
CA PRO A 844 84.11 -32.99 8.02
C PRO A 844 83.13 -32.24 8.94
N THR A 845 82.92 -32.79 10.14
CA THR A 845 82.17 -32.16 11.23
C THR A 845 82.70 -30.75 11.55
N PRO A 846 81.83 -29.74 11.71
CA PRO A 846 82.26 -28.37 11.94
C PRO A 846 82.89 -28.18 13.32
N HIS A 847 84.20 -27.93 13.33
CA HIS A 847 84.93 -27.45 14.50
C HIS A 847 84.80 -25.92 14.58
N THR A 848 83.76 -25.39 15.24
CA THR A 848 83.82 -24.13 16.01
C THR A 848 82.50 -23.91 16.77
N ALA A 849 82.61 -23.39 18.00
CA ALA A 849 81.53 -23.32 18.98
C ALA A 849 80.52 -22.20 18.70
N TRP A 850 79.23 -22.52 18.81
CA TRP A 850 78.12 -21.55 18.80
C TRP A 850 78.12 -20.70 20.07
N ARG A 851 78.83 -19.55 20.06
CA ARG A 851 78.49 -18.41 20.94
C ARG A 851 79.14 -17.07 20.54
N ASN A 852 78.26 -16.09 20.29
CA ASN A 852 78.43 -14.63 20.40
C ASN A 852 79.26 -13.86 19.36
N ARG A 853 78.62 -12.88 18.70
CA ARG A 853 78.75 -11.47 19.12
C ARG A 853 77.65 -10.56 18.57
N ARG A 854 77.02 -9.87 19.53
CA ARG A 854 76.28 -8.63 19.39
C ARG A 854 77.27 -7.46 19.19
N ASP A 855 76.73 -6.40 18.57
CA ASP A 855 77.12 -4.99 18.62
C ASP A 855 78.33 -4.53 17.78
N HIS A 856 78.05 -3.69 16.77
CA HIS A 856 78.52 -2.30 16.66
C HIS A 856 77.86 -1.56 15.47
N GLU A 857 76.75 -0.90 15.78
CA GLU A 857 76.47 0.53 15.56
C GLU A 857 77.40 1.43 14.68
N HIS A 858 76.71 2.29 13.89
CA HIS A 858 77.04 3.67 13.44
C HIS A 858 77.68 3.97 12.05
N ASN A 859 76.79 4.40 11.14
CA ASN A 859 76.70 5.72 10.48
C ASN A 859 77.32 6.05 9.11
N HIS A 860 76.56 6.89 8.38
CA HIS A 860 76.86 7.81 7.26
C HIS A 860 76.83 7.24 5.82
N THR A 861 75.76 7.50 5.03
CA THR A 861 75.37 8.68 4.19
C THR A 861 76.03 8.73 2.81
N GLU A 862 75.15 8.81 1.78
CA GLU A 862 75.33 9.47 0.47
C GLU A 862 76.37 8.81 -0.47
N GLU A 863 76.24 8.67 -1.79
CA GLU A 863 75.35 9.20 -2.83
C GLU A 863 75.86 8.61 -4.19
N HIS A 864 75.01 8.66 -5.24
CA HIS A 864 75.35 8.64 -6.69
C HIS A 864 75.97 7.36 -7.31
N GLU A 865 75.29 6.60 -8.17
CA GLU A 865 74.84 6.84 -9.57
C GLU A 865 75.79 6.26 -10.64
N HIS A 866 75.17 5.83 -11.76
CA HIS A 866 75.68 5.32 -13.04
C HIS A 866 75.95 3.81 -13.13
N GLU A 867 75.07 3.02 -13.74
CA GLU A 867 74.74 2.86 -15.19
C GLU A 867 75.60 1.80 -15.88
N HIS A 868 74.91 0.71 -16.30
CA HIS A 868 75.03 -0.10 -17.53
C HIS A 868 76.46 -0.33 -18.12
N ASN A 869 76.91 -1.54 -18.46
CA ASN A 869 76.21 -2.60 -19.18
C ASN A 869 77.09 -3.87 -19.30
N ASP A 870 76.42 -4.98 -19.62
CA ASP A 870 76.87 -6.15 -20.41
C ASP A 870 77.86 -7.15 -19.81
N GLU A 871 77.32 -8.28 -19.31
CA GLU A 871 77.62 -9.63 -19.82
C GLU A 871 76.58 -10.66 -19.26
N GLN A 872 75.96 -11.42 -20.16
CA GLN A 872 74.96 -12.48 -19.87
C GLN A 872 75.62 -13.77 -19.30
N PRO A 873 74.83 -14.67 -18.69
CA PRO A 873 75.15 -15.35 -17.43
C PRO A 873 75.70 -16.78 -17.58
N PRO A 874 76.32 -17.37 -16.54
CA PRO A 874 76.36 -18.82 -16.37
C PRO A 874 74.99 -19.33 -15.86
N PRO A 875 74.61 -20.57 -16.20
CA PRO A 875 73.23 -21.04 -16.15
C PRO A 875 72.65 -21.03 -14.73
N ALA A 876 71.45 -20.47 -14.63
CA ALA A 876 70.60 -20.56 -13.47
C ALA A 876 70.43 -22.03 -13.05
N GLN A 877 70.85 -22.35 -11.83
CA GLN A 877 70.12 -23.34 -11.04
C GLN A 877 68.67 -22.83 -10.95
N PRO A 878 67.64 -23.68 -11.07
CA PRO A 878 66.27 -23.24 -10.89
C PRO A 878 66.12 -22.72 -9.46
N GLN A 879 66.18 -21.40 -9.28
CA GLN A 879 65.55 -20.76 -8.14
C GLN A 879 64.07 -20.97 -8.38
N GLU A 880 63.48 -21.87 -7.59
CA GLU A 880 62.04 -21.93 -7.40
C GLU A 880 61.55 -20.50 -7.13
N GLU A 881 60.87 -19.90 -8.11
CA GLU A 881 60.17 -18.63 -7.93
C GLU A 881 59.15 -18.82 -6.80
N LYS A 882 59.46 -18.29 -5.62
CA LYS A 882 58.50 -18.23 -4.52
C LYS A 882 57.23 -17.51 -5.02
N PRO A 883 56.03 -18.12 -4.93
CA PRO A 883 54.81 -17.51 -5.42
C PRO A 883 54.53 -16.17 -4.72
N GLN A 884 54.28 -15.12 -5.50
CA GLN A 884 54.02 -13.77 -4.96
C GLN A 884 52.64 -13.69 -4.29
N PRO A 885 52.50 -12.97 -3.17
CA PRO A 885 51.20 -12.81 -2.49
C PRO A 885 50.21 -12.03 -3.36
N THR A 886 49.03 -12.61 -3.58
CA THR A 886 47.88 -12.01 -4.26
C THR A 886 47.45 -10.68 -3.62
N ALA A 887 46.86 -9.77 -4.39
CA ALA A 887 46.36 -8.48 -3.89
C ALA A 887 45.39 -8.62 -2.70
N THR A 888 44.53 -9.65 -2.74
CA THR A 888 43.61 -10.02 -1.65
C THR A 888 44.36 -10.40 -0.37
N HIS A 889 45.43 -11.21 -0.46
CA HIS A 889 46.29 -11.57 0.66
C HIS A 889 47.01 -10.35 1.27
N LYS A 890 47.44 -9.39 0.43
CA LYS A 890 48.05 -8.14 0.89
C LYS A 890 47.05 -7.25 1.65
N LEU A 891 45.80 -7.17 1.16
CA LEU A 891 44.72 -6.43 1.82
C LEU A 891 44.37 -7.06 3.18
N VAL A 892 44.20 -8.38 3.26
CA VAL A 892 43.92 -9.08 4.54
C VAL A 892 45.09 -8.90 5.52
N HIS A 893 46.34 -8.98 5.06
CA HIS A 893 47.50 -8.70 5.91
C HIS A 893 47.52 -7.24 6.42
N LEU A 894 47.13 -6.27 5.59
CA LEU A 894 46.98 -4.88 6.01
C LEU A 894 45.91 -4.75 7.12
N ILE A 895 44.76 -5.40 6.95
CA ILE A 895 43.69 -5.42 7.96
C ILE A 895 44.17 -6.03 9.28
N LEU A 896 44.88 -7.16 9.23
CA LEU A 896 45.46 -7.79 10.42
C LEU A 896 46.43 -6.85 11.14
N SER A 897 47.44 -6.36 10.43
CA SER A 897 48.51 -5.55 11.04
C SER A 897 48.01 -4.25 11.68
N ARG A 898 47.00 -3.60 11.07
CA ARG A 898 46.40 -2.35 11.55
C ARG A 898 45.35 -2.54 12.64
N SER A 899 44.74 -3.72 12.78
CA SER A 899 43.72 -3.99 13.80
C SER A 899 44.27 -4.42 15.16
N VAL A 900 45.51 -4.96 15.22
CA VAL A 900 46.15 -5.42 16.48
C VAL A 900 46.18 -4.38 17.61
N PRO A 901 46.52 -3.09 17.38
CA PRO A 901 46.54 -2.09 18.44
C PRO A 901 45.19 -1.90 19.14
N PHE A 902 44.07 -2.12 18.45
CA PHE A 902 42.73 -1.95 19.02
C PHE A 902 42.34 -3.09 19.99
N LEU A 903 43.14 -4.15 20.13
CA LEU A 903 42.96 -5.14 21.18
C LEU A 903 43.08 -4.54 22.59
N THR A 904 43.72 -3.38 22.76
CA THR A 904 43.82 -2.67 24.05
C THR A 904 42.75 -1.61 24.27
N HIS A 905 41.78 -1.48 23.35
CA HIS A 905 40.71 -0.48 23.42
C HIS A 905 39.85 -0.61 24.70
N ALA A 906 39.34 0.52 25.23
CA ALA A 906 38.56 0.56 26.48
C ALA A 906 37.25 -0.25 26.41
N SER A 907 36.54 -0.16 25.28
CA SER A 907 35.30 -0.92 25.03
C SER A 907 35.55 -2.42 24.85
N PRO A 908 34.91 -3.31 25.64
CA PRO A 908 35.04 -4.76 25.50
C PRO A 908 34.41 -5.30 24.20
N LEU A 909 33.41 -4.61 23.64
CA LEU A 909 32.75 -5.00 22.39
C LEU A 909 33.71 -4.89 21.20
N ILE A 910 34.46 -3.79 21.12
CA ILE A 910 35.47 -3.57 20.08
C ILE A 910 36.56 -4.64 20.17
N ARG A 911 37.08 -4.92 21.38
CA ARG A 911 38.08 -5.99 21.60
C ARG A 911 37.59 -7.35 21.08
N ALA A 912 36.35 -7.73 21.40
CA ALA A 912 35.77 -8.99 20.93
C ALA A 912 35.55 -9.04 19.41
N ARG A 913 35.13 -7.93 18.79
CA ARG A 913 34.94 -7.84 17.33
C ARG A 913 36.25 -7.96 16.58
N ILE A 914 37.31 -7.30 17.06
CA ILE A 914 38.65 -7.43 16.46
C ILE A 914 39.17 -8.86 16.61
N LEU A 915 39.00 -9.50 17.76
CA LEU A 915 39.39 -10.90 17.92
C LEU A 915 38.67 -11.80 16.90
N ARG A 916 37.37 -11.58 16.65
CA ARG A 916 36.62 -12.31 15.61
C ARG A 916 37.10 -11.99 14.20
N LEU A 917 37.43 -10.71 13.91
CA LEU A 917 38.00 -10.26 12.63
C LEU A 917 39.33 -10.96 12.35
N LEU A 918 40.20 -11.04 13.36
CA LEU A 918 41.48 -11.77 13.29
C LEU A 918 41.21 -13.26 13.02
N THR A 919 40.27 -13.88 13.75
CA THR A 919 39.91 -15.29 13.55
C THR A 919 39.42 -15.56 12.13
N SER A 920 38.55 -14.71 11.56
CA SER A 920 38.05 -14.88 10.19
C SER A 920 39.12 -14.68 9.12
N SER A 921 40.18 -13.94 9.42
CA SER A 921 41.28 -13.65 8.49
C SER A 921 42.30 -14.78 8.37
N VAL A 922 42.46 -15.61 9.41
CA VAL A 922 43.42 -16.74 9.44
C VAL A 922 43.22 -17.73 8.28
N PRO A 923 42.03 -18.31 8.06
CA PRO A 923 41.83 -19.31 7.01
C PRO A 923 41.96 -18.75 5.59
N ILE A 924 41.91 -17.42 5.40
CA ILE A 924 42.12 -16.77 4.10
C ILE A 924 43.61 -16.74 3.75
N LEU A 925 44.48 -16.52 4.74
CA LEU A 925 45.94 -16.45 4.51
C LEU A 925 46.60 -17.83 4.47
N VAL A 926 45.99 -18.81 5.13
CA VAL A 926 46.48 -20.19 5.22
C VAL A 926 45.30 -21.13 4.94
N PRO A 927 44.96 -21.38 3.66
CA PRO A 927 43.91 -22.35 3.32
C PRO A 927 44.31 -23.77 3.74
N GLU A 928 43.36 -24.53 4.26
CA GLU A 928 43.57 -25.91 4.79
C GLU A 928 43.98 -26.93 3.70
N THR A 929 43.77 -26.60 2.43
CA THR A 929 43.85 -27.50 1.27
C THR A 929 45.24 -27.60 0.64
N VAL A 930 46.18 -26.71 0.99
CA VAL A 930 47.52 -26.68 0.37
C VAL A 930 48.57 -27.19 1.37
N GLY A 931 48.89 -28.46 1.25
CA GLY A 931 50.06 -29.04 1.91
C GLY A 931 51.32 -28.66 1.13
N GLU A 932 52.05 -27.66 1.61
CA GLU A 932 53.48 -27.44 1.33
C GLU A 932 53.97 -26.25 2.18
N GLU A 933 55.13 -26.40 2.81
CA GLU A 933 55.75 -25.50 3.81
C GLU A 933 56.07 -24.07 3.31
N HIS A 934 55.62 -23.69 2.11
CA HIS A 934 56.06 -22.50 1.38
C HIS A 934 54.92 -21.56 0.91
N HIS A 935 53.71 -21.65 1.48
CA HIS A 935 52.64 -20.70 1.13
C HIS A 935 52.98 -19.24 1.55
N PRO A 936 52.87 -18.24 0.65
CA PRO A 936 53.28 -16.86 0.93
C PRO A 936 52.51 -16.21 2.07
N GLY A 937 51.28 -16.67 2.36
CA GLY A 937 50.48 -16.16 3.47
C GLY A 937 50.99 -16.55 4.86
N VAL A 938 51.69 -17.69 5.00
CA VAL A 938 52.28 -18.11 6.29
C VAL A 938 53.43 -17.18 6.68
N ALA A 939 54.26 -16.79 5.70
CA ALA A 939 55.35 -15.83 5.89
C ALA A 939 54.85 -14.44 6.34
N LEU A 940 53.63 -14.07 5.94
CA LEU A 940 52.97 -12.82 6.36
C LEU A 940 52.29 -12.93 7.72
N LEU A 941 51.71 -14.09 8.05
CA LEU A 941 50.93 -14.28 9.27
C LEU A 941 51.80 -14.46 10.53
N LEU A 942 52.86 -15.27 10.47
CA LEU A 942 53.66 -15.64 11.65
C LEU A 942 54.28 -14.43 12.39
N PRO A 943 54.90 -13.44 11.72
CA PRO A 943 55.42 -12.24 12.39
C PRO A 943 54.32 -11.42 13.08
N GLN A 944 53.12 -11.36 12.48
CA GLN A 944 51.98 -10.65 13.04
C GLN A 944 51.40 -11.38 14.25
N VAL A 945 51.30 -12.72 14.20
CA VAL A 945 50.90 -13.55 15.35
C VAL A 945 51.87 -13.33 16.51
N HIS A 946 53.18 -13.37 16.26
CA HIS A 946 54.19 -13.11 17.30
C HIS A 946 54.01 -11.72 17.94
N ARG A 947 53.77 -10.69 17.12
CA ARG A 947 53.54 -9.31 17.60
C ARG A 947 52.22 -9.18 18.39
N ALA A 948 51.16 -9.85 17.95
CA ALA A 948 49.83 -9.79 18.59
C ALA A 948 49.74 -10.65 19.87
N TRP A 949 50.59 -11.67 20.00
CA TRP A 949 50.51 -12.70 21.04
C TRP A 949 50.38 -12.15 22.49
N PRO A 950 51.20 -11.17 22.94
CA PRO A 950 51.06 -10.63 24.29
C PRO A 950 49.69 -9.97 24.53
N PHE A 951 49.14 -9.32 23.50
CA PHE A 951 47.83 -8.68 23.57
C PHE A 951 46.71 -9.73 23.63
N VAL A 952 46.79 -10.79 22.81
CA VAL A 952 45.84 -11.91 22.83
C VAL A 952 45.82 -12.59 24.20
N LEU A 953 46.99 -12.86 24.79
CA LEU A 953 47.09 -13.43 26.13
C LEU A 953 46.42 -12.54 27.18
N ASN A 954 46.64 -11.22 27.14
CA ASN A 954 46.00 -10.28 28.05
C ASN A 954 44.48 -10.22 27.90
N ARG A 955 43.90 -10.67 26.78
CA ARG A 955 42.45 -10.80 26.59
C ARG A 955 41.88 -12.12 27.11
N LEU A 956 42.70 -13.14 27.32
CA LEU A 956 42.30 -14.35 28.04
C LEU A 956 42.08 -14.09 29.54
N SER A 957 42.52 -12.94 30.04
CA SER A 957 42.32 -12.50 31.43
C SER A 957 41.43 -11.25 31.54
N ASP A 958 40.58 -11.01 30.53
CA ASP A 958 39.65 -9.89 30.50
C ASP A 958 38.51 -10.05 31.52
N SER A 959 37.87 -8.95 31.94
CA SER A 959 36.74 -8.99 32.89
C SER A 959 35.48 -9.58 32.26
N GLU A 960 35.33 -9.43 30.95
CA GLU A 960 34.15 -9.85 30.21
C GLU A 960 34.32 -11.25 29.57
N PRO A 961 33.46 -12.24 29.87
CA PRO A 961 33.63 -13.62 29.43
C PRO A 961 33.51 -13.82 27.91
N PHE A 962 32.75 -12.96 27.21
CA PHE A 962 32.62 -13.04 25.76
C PHE A 962 33.89 -12.59 25.01
N VAL A 963 34.71 -11.73 25.63
CA VAL A 963 36.03 -11.32 25.09
C VAL A 963 37.01 -12.48 25.22
N VAL A 964 37.02 -13.12 26.39
CA VAL A 964 37.83 -14.33 26.66
C VAL A 964 37.46 -15.44 25.68
N ALA A 965 36.17 -15.67 25.43
CA ALA A 965 35.71 -16.67 24.47
C ALA A 965 36.16 -16.36 23.02
N ALA A 966 36.14 -15.08 22.62
CA ALA A 966 36.65 -14.65 21.31
C ALA A 966 38.17 -14.84 21.20
N ALA A 967 38.92 -14.53 22.27
CA ALA A 967 40.37 -14.73 22.32
C ALA A 967 40.75 -16.22 22.28
N ALA A 968 40.02 -17.06 23.02
CA ALA A 968 40.15 -18.51 22.93
C ALA A 968 39.84 -18.99 21.50
N GLY A 969 38.76 -18.51 20.88
CA GLY A 969 38.43 -18.84 19.49
C GLY A 969 39.57 -18.53 18.51
N LEU A 970 40.23 -17.38 18.63
CA LEU A 970 41.40 -17.02 17.82
C LEU A 970 42.57 -17.99 18.04
N VAL A 971 42.87 -18.34 19.30
CA VAL A 971 43.94 -19.28 19.62
C VAL A 971 43.65 -20.68 19.05
N ALA A 972 42.39 -21.12 19.08
CA ALA A 972 41.98 -22.40 18.51
C ALA A 972 42.24 -22.45 17.01
N GLU A 973 41.83 -21.40 16.30
CA GLU A 973 41.99 -21.27 14.84
C GLU A 973 43.48 -21.21 14.43
N LEU A 974 44.29 -20.47 15.20
CA LEU A 974 45.73 -20.42 14.96
C LEU A 974 46.40 -21.78 15.23
N ALA A 975 45.97 -22.51 16.25
CA ALA A 975 46.49 -23.83 16.60
C ALA A 975 46.10 -24.92 15.58
N SER A 976 44.92 -24.82 14.99
CA SER A 976 44.45 -25.74 13.93
C SER A 976 45.09 -25.48 12.57
N SER A 977 45.53 -24.24 12.28
CA SER A 977 46.18 -23.93 11.01
C SER A 977 47.52 -24.68 10.81
N THR A 978 47.73 -25.26 9.64
CA THR A 978 48.86 -26.15 9.32
C THR A 978 50.24 -25.48 9.39
N GLY A 979 50.34 -24.17 9.12
CA GLY A 979 51.61 -23.43 9.11
C GLY A 979 52.00 -22.74 10.43
N THR A 980 51.04 -22.15 11.16
CA THR A 980 51.31 -21.45 12.43
C THR A 980 51.05 -22.32 13.66
N GLY A 981 50.43 -23.48 13.46
CA GLY A 981 49.97 -24.35 14.53
C GLY A 981 51.09 -24.90 15.40
N GLU A 982 52.24 -25.30 14.86
CA GLU A 982 53.33 -25.86 15.68
C GLU A 982 53.85 -24.83 16.71
N PHE A 983 54.07 -23.60 16.25
CA PHE A 983 54.49 -22.48 17.09
C PHE A 983 53.45 -22.12 18.17
N VAL A 984 52.16 -22.09 17.80
CA VAL A 984 51.08 -21.71 18.72
C VAL A 984 50.78 -22.84 19.71
N ARG A 985 50.77 -24.10 19.27
CA ARG A 985 50.46 -25.28 20.11
C ARG A 985 51.39 -25.43 21.31
N ALA A 986 52.70 -25.24 21.12
CA ALA A 986 53.66 -25.25 22.24
C ALA A 986 53.30 -24.18 23.29
N ARG A 987 52.96 -22.96 22.84
CA ARG A 987 52.57 -21.86 23.72
C ARG A 987 51.20 -22.02 24.36
N VAL A 988 50.29 -22.81 23.77
CA VAL A 988 49.01 -23.13 24.42
C VAL A 988 49.26 -23.84 25.75
N TRP A 989 50.20 -24.79 25.78
CA TRP A 989 50.52 -25.53 27.01
C TRP A 989 51.27 -24.68 28.04
N GLU A 990 52.20 -23.83 27.60
CA GLU A 990 53.01 -23.01 28.51
C GLU A 990 52.26 -21.79 29.06
N GLU A 991 51.48 -21.09 28.22
CA GLU A 991 50.99 -19.73 28.54
C GLU A 991 49.46 -19.60 28.59
N VAL A 992 48.71 -20.48 27.91
CA VAL A 992 47.23 -20.44 27.81
C VAL A 992 46.57 -21.38 28.83
N TRP A 993 47.03 -22.63 28.95
CA TRP A 993 46.46 -23.62 29.87
C TRP A 993 46.42 -23.14 31.34
N PRO A 994 47.48 -22.53 31.90
CA PRO A 994 47.43 -22.01 33.26
C PRO A 994 46.33 -20.97 33.48
N ARG A 995 46.05 -20.13 32.48
CA ARG A 995 44.99 -19.09 32.53
C ARG A 995 43.60 -19.70 32.41
N PHE A 996 43.44 -20.74 31.60
CA PHE A 996 42.20 -21.50 31.52
C PHE A 996 41.86 -22.20 32.83
N ARG A 997 42.86 -22.79 33.48
CA ARG A 997 42.67 -23.41 34.79
C ARG A 997 42.16 -22.41 35.83
N THR A 998 42.80 -21.25 35.96
CA THR A 998 42.36 -20.22 36.92
C THR A 998 40.95 -19.69 36.61
N LEU A 999 40.60 -19.55 35.33
CA LEU A 999 39.26 -19.18 34.90
C LEU A 999 38.22 -20.26 35.21
N LEU A 1000 38.50 -21.54 34.93
CA LEU A 1000 37.59 -22.65 35.23
C LEU A 1000 37.29 -22.73 36.73
N ASP A 1001 38.32 -22.58 37.57
CA ASP A 1001 38.17 -22.57 39.02
C ASP A 1001 37.34 -21.38 39.51
N ALA A 1002 37.52 -20.20 38.88
CA ALA A 1002 36.75 -19.00 39.22
C ALA A 1002 35.28 -19.13 38.79
N LEU A 1003 35.01 -19.64 37.59
CA LEU A 1003 33.66 -19.90 37.08
C LEU A 1003 32.95 -20.96 37.94
N GLN A 1004 33.64 -22.03 38.31
CA GLN A 1004 33.10 -23.08 39.17
C GLN A 1004 32.73 -22.55 40.56
N ARG A 1005 33.56 -21.67 41.15
CA ARG A 1005 33.23 -21.00 42.41
C ARG A 1005 32.01 -20.08 42.26
N ALA A 1006 31.93 -19.29 41.19
CA ALA A 1006 30.80 -18.42 40.93
C ALA A 1006 29.49 -19.20 40.71
N GLU A 1007 29.55 -20.32 39.96
CA GLU A 1007 28.42 -21.21 39.72
C GLU A 1007 27.91 -21.81 41.03
N SER A 1008 28.82 -22.31 41.89
CA SER A 1008 28.47 -22.89 43.20
C SER A 1008 27.79 -21.91 44.17
N GLN A 1009 28.05 -20.61 44.01
CA GLN A 1009 27.47 -19.54 44.85
C GLN A 1009 26.17 -18.96 44.28
N SER A 1010 25.86 -19.20 43.00
CA SER A 1010 24.66 -18.68 42.35
C SER A 1010 23.39 -19.46 42.76
N ALA A 1011 22.34 -18.76 43.19
CA ALA A 1011 21.06 -19.37 43.60
C ALA A 1011 20.36 -20.17 42.48
N LEU A 1012 20.71 -19.89 41.21
CA LEU A 1012 20.25 -20.64 40.04
C LEU A 1012 20.87 -22.05 39.96
N ALA A 1013 22.14 -22.23 40.36
CA ALA A 1013 22.76 -23.55 40.42
C ALA A 1013 22.16 -24.42 41.55
N GLN A 1014 21.73 -23.81 42.66
CA GLN A 1014 21.05 -24.51 43.75
C GLN A 1014 19.63 -24.99 43.37
N ARG A 1015 18.96 -24.34 42.41
CA ARG A 1015 17.66 -24.80 41.86
C ARG A 1015 17.79 -25.95 40.85
N ARG A 1016 18.95 -26.13 40.18
CA ARG A 1016 19.16 -27.17 39.15
C ARG A 1016 19.05 -28.60 39.67
N TYR A 1017 19.32 -28.83 40.95
CA TYR A 1017 19.28 -30.17 41.56
C TYR A 1017 17.89 -30.58 42.09
N GLY A 1018 16.92 -29.66 42.17
CA GLY A 1018 15.67 -29.88 42.92
C GLY A 1018 14.41 -30.14 42.10
N GLN A 1019 14.37 -29.74 40.82
CA GLN A 1019 13.16 -29.86 40.00
C GLN A 1019 13.58 -29.84 38.53
N GLY A 1020 13.13 -30.80 37.72
CA GLY A 1020 13.50 -30.98 36.31
C GLY A 1020 13.25 -29.74 35.45
N GLY A 1021 14.20 -28.81 35.50
CA GLY A 1021 14.18 -27.53 34.82
C GLY A 1021 15.00 -27.59 33.54
N ASP A 1022 14.50 -26.89 32.54
CA ASP A 1022 15.00 -26.83 31.16
C ASP A 1022 16.53 -26.79 31.04
N ALA A 1023 17.02 -27.49 30.02
CA ALA A 1023 18.44 -27.52 29.65
C ALA A 1023 19.04 -26.11 29.64
N PRO A 1024 20.31 -25.93 30.07
CA PRO A 1024 20.95 -24.63 30.07
C PRO A 1024 20.83 -24.00 28.68
N SER A 1025 20.28 -22.78 28.62
CA SER A 1025 20.17 -22.03 27.37
C SER A 1025 21.51 -22.06 26.65
N ALA A 1026 21.52 -22.60 25.43
CA ALA A 1026 22.69 -22.65 24.55
C ALA A 1026 23.30 -21.25 24.30
N TYR A 1027 22.57 -20.19 24.66
CA TYR A 1027 22.93 -18.79 24.51
C TYR A 1027 23.61 -18.16 25.73
N ALA A 1028 23.80 -18.89 26.84
CA ALA A 1028 24.52 -18.36 28.00
C ALA A 1028 25.99 -18.05 27.66
N ASN A 1029 26.51 -16.89 28.08
CA ASN A 1029 27.90 -16.51 27.79
C ASN A 1029 28.93 -17.49 28.38
N SER A 1030 28.60 -18.16 29.50
CA SER A 1030 29.44 -19.19 30.12
C SER A 1030 29.54 -20.46 29.27
N THR A 1031 28.44 -20.92 28.65
CA THR A 1031 28.48 -22.11 27.79
C THR A 1031 29.30 -21.88 26.52
N ARG A 1032 29.20 -20.68 25.92
CA ARG A 1032 30.06 -20.26 24.79
C ARG A 1032 31.55 -20.23 25.16
N LEU A 1033 31.86 -19.75 26.36
CA LEU A 1033 33.23 -19.73 26.88
C LEU A 1033 33.75 -21.16 27.09
N HIS A 1034 32.97 -22.05 27.72
CA HIS A 1034 33.34 -23.46 27.89
C HIS A 1034 33.59 -24.16 26.54
N VAL A 1035 32.72 -23.96 25.55
CA VAL A 1035 32.92 -24.49 24.19
C VAL A 1035 34.21 -23.95 23.57
N ALA A 1036 34.49 -22.64 23.68
CA ALA A 1036 35.70 -22.04 23.14
C ALA A 1036 36.97 -22.61 23.79
N MET A 1037 36.97 -22.83 25.11
CA MET A 1037 38.08 -23.44 25.85
C MET A 1037 38.28 -24.93 25.53
N LEU A 1038 37.20 -25.66 25.27
CA LEU A 1038 37.30 -27.06 24.83
C LEU A 1038 37.85 -27.15 23.41
N ARG A 1039 37.41 -26.26 22.50
CA ARG A 1039 37.90 -26.22 21.11
C ARG A 1039 39.39 -25.84 21.01
N THR A 1040 39.87 -24.90 21.82
CA THR A 1040 41.30 -24.55 21.86
C THR A 1040 42.17 -25.73 22.25
N ILE A 1041 41.75 -26.47 23.28
CA ILE A 1041 42.50 -27.63 23.77
C ILE A 1041 42.41 -28.81 22.78
N ASP A 1042 41.24 -29.04 22.17
CA ASP A 1042 41.08 -30.02 21.09
C ASP A 1042 42.02 -29.70 19.91
N ALA A 1043 42.06 -28.44 19.46
CA ALA A 1043 42.97 -28.00 18.40
C ALA A 1043 44.45 -28.17 18.79
N ALA A 1044 44.79 -27.91 20.06
CA ALA A 1044 46.15 -28.09 20.55
C ALA A 1044 46.61 -29.56 20.59
N LEU A 1045 45.68 -30.50 20.78
CA LEU A 1045 45.95 -31.93 20.90
C LEU A 1045 46.06 -32.66 19.55
N ARG A 1046 45.48 -32.12 18.47
CA ARG A 1046 45.39 -32.78 17.16
C ARG A 1046 46.62 -32.61 16.24
N GLY A 1047 47.63 -31.85 16.66
CA GLY A 1047 48.82 -31.55 15.85
C GLY A 1047 50.10 -32.25 16.31
N PRO A 1048 51.15 -32.34 15.44
CA PRO A 1048 52.46 -32.81 15.84
C PRO A 1048 53.10 -31.83 16.83
N GLY A 1049 53.56 -32.34 17.97
CA GLY A 1049 53.88 -31.56 19.16
C GLY A 1049 52.98 -31.99 20.32
N GLY A 1050 53.28 -33.16 20.89
CA GLY A 1050 52.46 -33.80 21.91
C GLY A 1050 52.26 -32.92 23.16
N ALA A 1051 51.13 -33.10 23.82
CA ALA A 1051 50.87 -32.50 25.11
C ALA A 1051 51.90 -32.98 26.16
N LEU A 1052 52.28 -32.11 27.09
CA LEU A 1052 53.05 -32.50 28.26
C LEU A 1052 52.21 -33.51 29.08
N ASP A 1053 52.76 -34.68 29.46
CA ASP A 1053 52.05 -35.73 30.20
C ASP A 1053 51.33 -35.19 31.46
N ILE A 1054 51.95 -34.22 32.14
CA ILE A 1054 51.39 -33.55 33.33
C ILE A 1054 50.14 -32.74 32.97
N ALA A 1055 50.14 -32.05 31.83
CA ALA A 1055 49.01 -31.27 31.36
C ALA A 1055 47.83 -32.17 30.95
N VAL A 1056 48.11 -33.34 30.35
CA VAL A 1056 47.06 -34.30 29.92
C VAL A 1056 46.19 -34.74 31.10
N TRP A 1057 46.81 -35.08 32.23
CA TRP A 1057 46.09 -35.49 33.44
C TRP A 1057 45.25 -34.34 34.03
N GLU A 1058 45.83 -33.14 34.14
CA GLU A 1058 45.11 -31.97 34.68
C GLU A 1058 43.92 -31.56 33.79
N VAL A 1059 44.11 -31.58 32.48
CA VAL A 1059 43.06 -31.28 31.48
C VAL A 1059 41.92 -32.29 31.57
N ALA A 1060 42.23 -33.58 31.64
CA ALA A 1060 41.24 -34.64 31.76
C ALA A 1060 40.37 -34.43 33.01
N LEU A 1061 40.97 -34.17 34.17
CA LEU A 1061 40.23 -33.91 35.41
C LEU A 1061 39.38 -32.63 35.33
N ALA A 1062 39.93 -31.53 34.81
CA ALA A 1062 39.23 -30.24 34.76
C ALA A 1062 38.02 -30.25 33.83
N PHE A 1063 38.06 -31.03 32.74
CA PHE A 1063 36.99 -31.13 31.75
C PHE A 1063 36.03 -32.31 31.96
N CYS A 1064 36.33 -33.27 32.85
CA CYS A 1064 35.44 -34.42 33.14
C CYS A 1064 33.99 -34.01 33.48
N ARG A 1065 33.81 -32.89 34.20
CA ARG A 1065 32.47 -32.39 34.57
C ARG A 1065 31.57 -32.05 33.37
N PHE A 1066 32.17 -31.69 32.24
CA PHE A 1066 31.43 -31.30 31.03
C PHE A 1066 30.84 -32.49 30.26
N LEU A 1067 31.08 -33.72 30.72
CA LEU A 1067 30.47 -34.96 30.21
C LEU A 1067 29.15 -35.32 30.90
N ASP A 1068 28.74 -34.59 31.95
CA ASP A 1068 27.50 -34.85 32.67
C ASP A 1068 26.26 -34.56 31.82
N LYS A 1069 25.22 -35.39 31.96
CA LYS A 1069 23.96 -35.32 31.18
C LYS A 1069 23.19 -34.00 31.36
N GLY A 1070 23.44 -33.27 32.45
CA GLY A 1070 22.80 -31.97 32.73
C GLY A 1070 23.41 -30.76 32.01
N GLU A 1071 24.55 -30.92 31.33
CA GLU A 1071 25.23 -29.84 30.60
C GLU A 1071 24.64 -29.59 29.21
N ALA A 1072 24.94 -28.42 28.63
CA ALA A 1072 24.49 -28.08 27.28
C ALA A 1072 25.06 -29.06 26.22
N GLU A 1073 24.25 -29.47 25.25
CA GLU A 1073 24.62 -30.44 24.21
C GLU A 1073 25.91 -30.04 23.46
N GLY A 1074 26.07 -28.74 23.13
CA GLY A 1074 27.28 -28.24 22.46
C GLY A 1074 28.57 -28.31 23.30
N VAL A 1075 28.45 -28.19 24.63
CA VAL A 1075 29.57 -28.34 25.58
C VAL A 1075 29.95 -29.82 25.68
N GLN A 1076 28.96 -30.71 25.84
CA GLN A 1076 29.18 -32.16 25.87
C GLN A 1076 29.84 -32.65 24.57
N HIS A 1077 29.34 -32.22 23.41
CA HIS A 1077 29.92 -32.62 22.12
C HIS A 1077 31.39 -32.20 22.00
N SER A 1078 31.71 -30.97 22.41
CA SER A 1078 33.08 -30.45 22.38
C SER A 1078 33.96 -31.17 23.42
N ALA A 1079 33.43 -31.52 24.59
CA ALA A 1079 34.14 -32.28 25.61
C ALA A 1079 34.47 -33.70 25.13
N VAL A 1080 33.50 -34.41 24.53
CA VAL A 1080 33.73 -35.74 23.93
C VAL A 1080 34.81 -35.68 22.85
N SER A 1081 34.84 -34.61 22.05
CA SER A 1081 35.90 -34.36 21.06
C SER A 1081 37.29 -34.29 21.73
N VAL A 1082 37.42 -33.48 22.78
CA VAL A 1082 38.66 -33.35 23.57
C VAL A 1082 39.07 -34.69 24.17
N PHE A 1083 38.16 -35.45 24.78
CA PHE A 1083 38.47 -36.75 25.38
C PHE A 1083 38.90 -37.79 24.35
N LYS A 1084 38.37 -37.74 23.12
CA LYS A 1084 38.87 -38.56 22.01
C LYS A 1084 40.28 -38.16 21.60
N ALA A 1085 40.59 -36.87 21.55
CA ALA A 1085 41.94 -36.36 21.26
C ALA A 1085 42.94 -36.70 22.39
N LEU A 1086 42.54 -36.55 23.66
CA LEU A 1086 43.36 -36.93 24.82
C LEU A 1086 43.65 -38.44 24.85
N ARG A 1087 42.70 -39.29 24.45
CA ARG A 1087 42.92 -40.74 24.35
C ARG A 1087 44.06 -41.07 23.38
N ALA A 1088 44.17 -40.32 22.28
CA ALA A 1088 45.26 -40.52 21.32
C ALA A 1088 46.63 -40.11 21.90
N ALA A 1089 46.65 -39.19 22.87
CA ALA A 1089 47.87 -38.76 23.55
C ALA A 1089 48.27 -39.67 24.72
N ASN A 1090 47.32 -40.03 25.60
CA ASN A 1090 47.56 -40.91 26.75
C ASN A 1090 46.27 -41.65 27.15
N GLU A 1091 46.14 -42.90 26.69
CA GLU A 1091 44.93 -43.72 26.91
C GLU A 1091 44.72 -44.07 28.39
N ASP A 1092 45.79 -44.37 29.13
CA ASP A 1092 45.73 -44.80 30.53
C ASP A 1092 45.24 -43.68 31.45
N ALA A 1093 45.76 -42.45 31.27
CA ALA A 1093 45.34 -41.28 32.05
C ALA A 1093 43.86 -40.94 31.83
N VAL A 1094 43.38 -41.04 30.59
CA VAL A 1094 41.97 -40.79 30.25
C VAL A 1094 41.05 -41.88 30.81
N TRP A 1095 41.44 -43.15 30.68
CA TRP A 1095 40.68 -44.26 31.25
C TRP A 1095 40.52 -44.09 32.77
N LEU A 1096 41.60 -43.74 33.46
CA LEU A 1096 41.58 -43.57 34.91
C LEU A 1096 40.71 -42.38 35.33
N ALA A 1097 40.80 -41.23 34.63
CA ALA A 1097 39.98 -40.05 34.89
C ALA A 1097 38.46 -40.30 34.66
N LEU A 1098 38.10 -41.06 33.61
CA LEU A 1098 36.70 -41.42 33.32
C LEU A 1098 36.18 -42.51 34.27
N SER A 1099 37.01 -43.49 34.65
CA SER A 1099 36.62 -44.52 35.61
C SER A 1099 36.27 -43.94 36.98
N ALA A 1100 36.96 -42.87 37.38
CA ALA A 1100 36.72 -42.16 38.63
C ALA A 1100 35.41 -41.34 38.65
N SER A 1101 34.85 -41.00 37.48
CA SER A 1101 33.61 -40.22 37.37
C SER A 1101 32.34 -41.06 37.14
N VAL A 1102 32.49 -42.37 36.89
CA VAL A 1102 31.38 -43.34 36.75
C VAL A 1102 30.93 -43.93 38.10
N GLY A 1103 31.61 -43.55 39.20
CA GLY A 1103 31.36 -44.02 40.57
C GLY A 1103 30.30 -43.26 41.35
#